data_AF-D2SDK3-F1
#
_entry.id   AF-D2SDK3-F1
#
_cell.length_a   1.000
_cell.length_b   1.000
_cell.length_c   1.000
_cell.angle_alpha   90.00
_cell.angle_beta   90.00
_cell.angle_gamma   90.00
#
_symmetry.space_group_name_H-M   'P 1'
#
loop_
_entity.id
_entity.type
_entity.pdbx_description
1 polymer ?
#
loop_
_entity_poly.entity_id
_entity_poly.type
_entity_poly.pdbx_seq_one_letter_code
_entity_poly.pdbx_strand_id
1 'polypeptide(L)'
;MTELATSCHASGTAGGPAPGTPHPLDPLTADEFRAAAAILRRDRGVDERLRFASIELREPAKDVVRAFSPGDPIRREARVTVWSRDEGTPYKAVVSLTDDAVVSWEAVPGEQANMTLDEWHEAHEVLIQHPAVVEALTGRGITDLDLVLIDTWAYGHSLIPQGLQDRRVGWTDVWRRSVRGGNPYANPVMGLHFVVDLNTMELLQVEDNPPPAQAPVMGEYLPSLVPGLQQRTDVRPLEITQPEGVSFALDGHELRWQKWSMRLGFNHREGLVIHRVAYDGRPVAHRMSFAEMVVPYRDPSPDHHRRTAFDIGEWGLGFMTTSLKLGCDCLGEITYVDAVLHDTRGEPYTIENAICLHEEDDGVLWKHVDEQAGAEVRRSRRMVVSFHATVANYEYLTYWRFYQDGTIQCEVRATGIMVTSAYEDTPPAYGTVVDERTYAPIHQHFVVARLDMEVDGPENTVVVTESEALPVSDDNPYGLAVVTRSRAVETESEGRLDVDFATQRSFKVVNRTKPNRLGTARGYKLYPNSALPAMASADAPFRQRAQVIDHPVWVSRYDEEERWPSGEFCNQSRRDAGLPEWQRADRPLVDTDVVLWHVFGIHHVPRPEDWPVMPVDVVSFELKPVGFFDRNPALDVPPAPGACH
;
A
#
# COMPACT_ATOMS: atom_id res chain seq x y z
N MET A 1 15.11 8.66 -35.53
CA MET A 1 16.35 8.20 -36.20
C MET A 1 16.92 7.06 -35.37
N THR A 2 17.23 5.99 -36.06
CA THR A 2 17.55 4.63 -35.62
C THR A 2 18.90 4.51 -34.90
N GLU A 3 18.93 3.53 -33.98
CA GLU A 3 20.07 2.73 -33.48
C GLU A 3 21.20 3.41 -32.70
N LEU A 4 21.35 3.00 -31.42
CA LEU A 4 22.49 2.22 -30.92
C LEU A 4 22.31 1.94 -29.41
N ALA A 5 21.70 0.80 -29.08
CA ALA A 5 21.79 0.18 -27.76
C ALA A 5 22.36 -1.23 -27.98
N THR A 6 23.66 -1.38 -27.76
CA THR A 6 24.36 -2.65 -27.97
C THR A 6 24.08 -3.58 -26.80
N SER A 7 23.58 -4.76 -27.15
CA SER A 7 23.10 -5.82 -26.27
C SER A 7 24.17 -6.43 -25.37
N CYS A 8 23.79 -6.72 -24.13
CA CYS A 8 24.26 -7.89 -23.39
C CYS A 8 23.02 -8.68 -22.94
N HIS A 9 22.41 -9.42 -23.87
CA HIS A 9 21.41 -10.42 -23.54
C HIS A 9 22.10 -11.76 -23.29
N ALA A 10 22.29 -12.10 -22.02
CA ALA A 10 22.33 -13.49 -21.63
C ALA A 10 20.88 -13.99 -21.66
N SER A 11 20.51 -14.65 -22.76
CA SER A 11 19.22 -15.31 -22.92
C SER A 11 19.15 -16.56 -22.03
N GLY A 12 18.81 -16.36 -20.76
CA GLY A 12 18.15 -17.38 -19.97
C GLY A 12 16.67 -17.30 -20.28
N THR A 13 16.15 -18.21 -21.11
CA THR A 13 14.71 -18.39 -21.24
C THR A 13 14.20 -18.92 -19.89
N ALA A 14 13.71 -18.02 -19.03
CA ALA A 14 12.90 -18.39 -17.88
C ALA A 14 11.63 -19.05 -18.44
N GLY A 15 11.58 -20.38 -18.43
CA GLY A 15 10.33 -21.08 -18.61
C GLY A 15 9.40 -20.64 -17.49
N GLY A 16 8.25 -20.05 -17.84
CA GLY A 16 7.23 -19.70 -16.86
C GLY A 16 6.93 -20.90 -15.94
N PRO A 17 6.59 -20.67 -14.67
CA PRO A 17 6.33 -21.75 -13.72
C PRO A 17 5.31 -22.73 -14.32
N ALA A 18 5.53 -24.03 -14.11
CA ALA A 18 4.56 -25.06 -14.49
C ALA A 18 3.18 -24.68 -13.90
N PRO A 19 2.06 -24.93 -14.61
CA PRO A 19 0.74 -24.57 -14.11
C PRO A 19 0.52 -25.25 -12.76
N GLY A 20 0.49 -24.45 -11.70
CA GLY A 20 0.34 -24.94 -10.35
C GLY A 20 -1.06 -25.47 -10.09
N THR A 21 -1.26 -26.01 -8.89
CA THR A 21 -2.58 -26.50 -8.46
C THR A 21 -3.59 -25.33 -8.42
N PRO A 22 -4.66 -25.34 -9.24
CA PRO A 22 -5.64 -24.27 -9.27
C PRO A 22 -6.35 -24.09 -7.92
N HIS A 23 -6.67 -22.86 -7.58
CA HIS A 23 -7.32 -22.52 -6.31
C HIS A 23 -8.33 -21.36 -6.47
N PRO A 24 -9.43 -21.34 -5.68
CA PRO A 24 -10.44 -20.28 -5.75
C PRO A 24 -9.92 -18.85 -5.55
N LEU A 25 -8.81 -18.68 -4.82
CA LEU A 25 -8.15 -17.40 -4.56
C LEU A 25 -7.05 -17.03 -5.56
N ASP A 26 -6.83 -17.82 -6.62
CA ASP A 26 -5.87 -17.42 -7.66
C ASP A 26 -6.36 -16.12 -8.33
N PRO A 27 -5.47 -15.14 -8.60
CA PRO A 27 -5.82 -13.92 -9.33
C PRO A 27 -6.52 -14.22 -10.67
N LEU A 28 -7.26 -13.24 -11.19
CA LEU A 28 -7.87 -13.40 -12.51
C LEU A 28 -6.79 -13.57 -13.58
N THR A 29 -6.97 -14.55 -14.46
CA THR A 29 -6.11 -14.73 -15.63
C THR A 29 -6.45 -13.70 -16.73
N ALA A 30 -5.56 -13.52 -17.71
CA ALA A 30 -5.83 -12.65 -18.86
C ALA A 30 -7.13 -13.02 -19.59
N ASP A 31 -7.43 -14.31 -19.74
CA ASP A 31 -8.66 -14.75 -20.39
C ASP A 31 -9.90 -14.48 -19.53
N GLU A 32 -9.78 -14.57 -18.21
CA GLU A 32 -10.84 -14.22 -17.27
C GLU A 32 -11.16 -12.72 -17.30
N PHE A 33 -10.15 -11.83 -17.41
CA PHE A 33 -10.37 -10.40 -17.65
C PHE A 33 -11.13 -10.13 -18.95
N ARG A 34 -10.69 -10.75 -20.06
CA ARG A 34 -11.38 -10.61 -21.36
C ARG A 34 -12.81 -11.13 -21.30
N ALA A 35 -13.03 -12.26 -20.62
CA ALA A 35 -14.36 -12.83 -20.44
C ALA A 35 -15.27 -11.90 -19.62
N ALA A 36 -14.78 -11.34 -18.50
CA ALA A 36 -15.52 -10.38 -17.70
C ALA A 36 -15.98 -9.17 -18.54
N ALA A 37 -15.04 -8.58 -19.30
CA ALA A 37 -15.33 -7.47 -20.20
C ALA A 37 -16.33 -7.89 -21.28
N ALA A 38 -16.12 -9.02 -21.97
CA ALA A 38 -16.99 -9.50 -23.04
C ALA A 38 -18.43 -9.75 -22.57
N ILE A 39 -18.62 -10.34 -21.38
CA ILE A 39 -19.94 -10.56 -20.79
C ILE A 39 -20.66 -9.24 -20.55
N LEU A 40 -19.97 -8.23 -20.00
CA LEU A 40 -20.57 -6.91 -19.77
C LEU A 40 -20.89 -6.17 -21.07
N ARG A 41 -20.01 -6.26 -22.08
CA ARG A 41 -20.27 -5.70 -23.42
C ARG A 41 -21.53 -6.34 -24.04
N ARG A 42 -21.66 -7.66 -23.94
CA ARG A 42 -22.79 -8.43 -24.48
C ARG A 42 -24.11 -8.15 -23.75
N ASP A 43 -24.11 -8.20 -22.41
CA ASP A 43 -25.34 -8.26 -21.61
C ASP A 43 -25.80 -6.89 -21.07
N ARG A 44 -24.88 -5.91 -21.01
CA ARG A 44 -25.14 -4.56 -20.50
C ARG A 44 -24.84 -3.45 -21.49
N GLY A 45 -24.35 -3.80 -22.69
CA GLY A 45 -24.04 -2.80 -23.71
C GLY A 45 -22.89 -1.89 -23.30
N VAL A 46 -21.95 -2.39 -22.49
CA VAL A 46 -20.70 -1.66 -22.22
C VAL A 46 -19.99 -1.47 -23.55
N ASP A 47 -19.88 -0.24 -24.03
CA ASP A 47 -19.24 0.11 -25.29
C ASP A 47 -18.08 1.09 -25.05
N GLU A 48 -17.53 1.70 -26.10
CA GLU A 48 -16.40 2.62 -26.01
C GLU A 48 -16.70 3.91 -25.21
N ARG A 49 -17.97 4.20 -24.90
CA ARG A 49 -18.38 5.33 -24.05
C ARG A 49 -18.23 5.03 -22.57
N LEU A 50 -18.17 3.75 -22.21
CA LEU A 50 -17.93 3.29 -20.85
C LEU A 50 -16.48 2.86 -20.68
N ARG A 51 -15.91 3.16 -19.51
CA ARG A 51 -14.57 2.73 -19.13
C ARG A 51 -14.63 1.76 -17.96
N PHE A 52 -13.74 0.78 -17.97
CA PHE A 52 -13.51 -0.11 -16.84
C PHE A 52 -12.57 0.59 -15.85
N ALA A 53 -13.10 0.97 -14.69
CA ALA A 53 -12.32 1.51 -13.59
C ALA A 53 -11.61 0.40 -12.82
N SER A 54 -12.28 -0.75 -12.70
CA SER A 54 -11.70 -1.94 -12.09
C SER A 54 -12.37 -3.22 -12.57
N ILE A 55 -11.60 -4.29 -12.67
CA ILE A 55 -12.00 -5.68 -12.77
C ILE A 55 -11.11 -6.41 -11.76
N GLU A 56 -11.69 -7.17 -10.86
CA GLU A 56 -10.93 -7.95 -9.87
C GLU A 56 -11.66 -9.24 -9.53
N LEU A 57 -10.93 -10.20 -8.97
CA LEU A 57 -11.54 -11.41 -8.44
C LEU A 57 -12.54 -11.03 -7.34
N ARG A 58 -13.78 -11.51 -7.46
CA ARG A 58 -14.67 -11.58 -6.29
C ARG A 58 -14.22 -12.77 -5.46
N GLU A 59 -13.39 -12.49 -4.45
CA GLU A 59 -12.88 -13.51 -3.53
C GLU A 59 -14.05 -14.37 -3.00
N PRO A 60 -13.95 -15.71 -3.04
CA PRO A 60 -15.00 -16.57 -2.51
C PRO A 60 -15.17 -16.43 -1.00
N ALA A 61 -16.35 -16.77 -0.49
CA ALA A 61 -16.62 -16.76 0.95
C ALA A 61 -15.62 -17.64 1.72
N LYS A 62 -15.27 -17.22 2.94
CA LYS A 62 -14.20 -17.87 3.72
C LYS A 62 -14.44 -19.35 3.98
N ASP A 63 -15.69 -19.76 4.17
CA ASP A 63 -16.07 -21.15 4.40
C ASP A 63 -15.83 -22.02 3.15
N VAL A 64 -16.10 -21.49 1.95
CA VAL A 64 -15.75 -22.13 0.68
C VAL A 64 -14.22 -22.30 0.59
N VAL A 65 -13.46 -21.26 0.90
CA VAL A 65 -11.99 -21.30 0.89
C VAL A 65 -11.43 -22.32 1.90
N ARG A 66 -11.98 -22.38 3.11
CA ARG A 66 -11.54 -23.33 4.16
C ARG A 66 -11.89 -24.78 3.82
N ALA A 67 -13.03 -25.01 3.14
CA ALA A 67 -13.48 -26.34 2.75
C ALA A 67 -12.81 -26.86 1.47
N PHE A 68 -12.24 -25.96 0.65
CA PHE A 68 -11.67 -26.30 -0.65
C PHE A 68 -10.52 -27.31 -0.54
N SER A 69 -10.60 -28.35 -1.36
CA SER A 69 -9.54 -29.33 -1.61
C SER A 69 -9.16 -29.34 -3.09
N PRO A 70 -7.88 -29.62 -3.44
CA PRO A 70 -7.48 -29.77 -4.83
C PRO A 70 -8.38 -30.76 -5.60
N GLY A 71 -8.95 -30.30 -6.71
CA GLY A 71 -9.90 -31.06 -7.54
C GLY A 71 -11.37 -30.70 -7.33
N ASP A 72 -11.71 -29.95 -6.27
CA ASP A 72 -13.05 -29.40 -6.10
C ASP A 72 -13.38 -28.40 -7.22
N PRO A 73 -14.66 -28.29 -7.62
CA PRO A 73 -15.06 -27.31 -8.64
C PRO A 73 -14.84 -25.88 -8.14
N ILE A 74 -14.23 -25.06 -8.99
CA ILE A 74 -13.97 -23.65 -8.69
C ILE A 74 -15.01 -22.79 -9.41
N ARG A 75 -15.82 -22.07 -8.63
CA ARG A 75 -16.66 -20.99 -9.15
C ARG A 75 -15.83 -19.71 -9.22
N ARG A 76 -15.85 -19.07 -10.38
CA ARG A 76 -15.07 -17.85 -10.68
C ARG A 76 -16.03 -16.71 -10.95
N GLU A 77 -15.90 -15.66 -10.15
CA GLU A 77 -16.67 -14.43 -10.30
C GLU A 77 -15.73 -13.23 -10.29
N ALA A 78 -16.03 -12.22 -11.11
CA ALA A 78 -15.33 -10.95 -11.12
C ALA A 78 -16.22 -9.86 -10.55
N ARG A 79 -15.65 -8.99 -9.72
CA ARG A 79 -16.25 -7.71 -9.34
C ARG A 79 -15.72 -6.64 -10.28
N VAL A 80 -16.61 -5.83 -10.83
CA VAL A 80 -16.26 -4.84 -11.85
C VAL A 80 -16.88 -3.50 -11.51
N THR A 81 -16.09 -2.44 -11.58
CA THR A 81 -16.59 -1.07 -11.63
C THR A 81 -16.38 -0.52 -13.03
N VAL A 82 -17.45 -0.07 -13.67
CA VAL A 82 -17.36 0.72 -14.91
C VAL A 82 -18.01 2.07 -14.71
N TRP A 83 -17.67 3.06 -15.51
CA TRP A 83 -18.40 4.33 -15.51
C TRP A 83 -18.62 4.83 -16.92
N SER A 84 -19.70 5.59 -17.10
CA SER A 84 -19.99 6.27 -18.36
C SER A 84 -19.22 7.59 -18.45
N ARG A 85 -18.57 7.86 -19.57
CA ARG A 85 -18.01 9.20 -19.84
C ARG A 85 -19.10 10.24 -20.09
N ASP A 86 -20.25 9.84 -20.64
CA ASP A 86 -21.35 10.78 -20.91
C ASP A 86 -22.05 11.23 -19.62
N GLU A 87 -22.43 10.28 -18.75
CA GLU A 87 -23.21 10.57 -17.53
C GLU A 87 -22.35 10.71 -16.26
N GLY A 88 -21.09 10.26 -16.28
CA GLY A 88 -20.19 10.24 -15.12
C GLY A 88 -20.57 9.27 -14.01
N THR A 89 -21.67 8.53 -14.15
CA THR A 89 -22.17 7.62 -13.11
C THR A 89 -21.37 6.29 -13.14
N PRO A 90 -20.82 5.85 -11.99
CA PRO A 90 -20.25 4.52 -11.87
C PRO A 90 -21.33 3.45 -11.69
N TYR A 91 -21.04 2.26 -12.20
CA TYR A 91 -21.83 1.04 -12.06
C TYR A 91 -20.98 -0.06 -11.44
N LYS A 92 -21.52 -0.71 -10.41
CA LYS A 92 -20.95 -1.92 -9.80
C LYS A 92 -21.58 -3.15 -10.44
N ALA A 93 -20.75 -4.12 -10.80
CA ALA A 93 -21.20 -5.37 -11.37
C ALA A 93 -20.51 -6.56 -10.71
N VAL A 94 -21.24 -7.67 -10.64
CA VAL A 94 -20.68 -9.00 -10.40
C VAL A 94 -20.93 -9.84 -11.65
N VAL A 95 -19.87 -10.42 -12.18
CA VAL A 95 -19.89 -11.25 -13.40
C VAL A 95 -19.49 -12.67 -13.02
N SER A 96 -20.35 -13.64 -13.30
CA SER A 96 -20.00 -15.06 -13.18
C SER A 96 -19.27 -15.49 -14.44
N LEU A 97 -17.97 -15.78 -14.31
CA LEU A 97 -17.15 -16.31 -15.39
C LEU A 97 -17.45 -17.78 -15.63
N THR A 98 -17.82 -18.51 -14.58
CA THR A 98 -18.24 -19.91 -14.66
C THR A 98 -19.57 -20.07 -15.39
N ASP A 99 -20.54 -19.19 -15.14
CA ASP A 99 -21.88 -19.27 -15.75
C ASP A 99 -22.04 -18.39 -17.00
N ASP A 100 -20.97 -17.68 -17.41
CA ASP A 100 -20.96 -16.76 -18.55
C ASP A 100 -22.09 -15.70 -18.49
N ALA A 101 -22.29 -15.07 -17.33
CA ALA A 101 -23.45 -14.19 -17.10
C ALA A 101 -23.19 -13.05 -16.10
N VAL A 102 -23.93 -11.94 -16.28
CA VAL A 102 -23.98 -10.85 -15.29
C VAL A 102 -24.90 -11.23 -14.13
N VAL A 103 -24.33 -11.32 -12.93
CA VAL A 103 -25.04 -11.65 -11.68
C VAL A 103 -25.72 -10.41 -11.10
N SER A 104 -25.03 -9.28 -11.06
CA SER A 104 -25.57 -8.00 -10.61
C SER A 104 -25.04 -6.83 -11.43
N TRP A 105 -25.82 -5.76 -11.48
CA TRP A 105 -25.50 -4.50 -12.14
C TRP A 105 -26.25 -3.37 -11.44
N GLU A 106 -25.52 -2.49 -10.77
CA GLU A 106 -26.06 -1.45 -9.89
C GLU A 106 -25.43 -0.10 -10.23
N ALA A 107 -26.26 0.90 -10.52
CA ALA A 107 -25.80 2.28 -10.67
C ALA A 107 -25.56 2.92 -9.31
N VAL A 108 -24.47 3.67 -9.16
CA VAL A 108 -24.08 4.35 -7.91
C VAL A 108 -24.03 5.87 -8.13
N PRO A 109 -25.19 6.54 -8.25
CA PRO A 109 -25.24 7.96 -8.58
C PRO A 109 -24.65 8.82 -7.46
N GLY A 110 -23.93 9.87 -7.85
CA GLY A 110 -23.31 10.82 -6.92
C GLY A 110 -21.93 10.41 -6.40
N GLU A 111 -21.48 9.19 -6.70
CA GLU A 111 -20.11 8.73 -6.44
C GLU A 111 -19.24 8.86 -7.70
N GLN A 112 -17.92 8.79 -7.53
CA GLN A 112 -16.95 8.85 -8.62
C GLN A 112 -16.01 7.65 -8.55
N ALA A 113 -15.83 6.97 -9.68
CA ALA A 113 -14.82 5.91 -9.80
C ALA A 113 -13.41 6.46 -9.50
N ASN A 114 -12.47 5.58 -9.16
CA ASN A 114 -11.05 5.93 -9.07
C ASN A 114 -10.57 6.58 -10.38
N MET A 115 -9.54 7.41 -10.28
CA MET A 115 -8.80 7.90 -11.44
C MET A 115 -8.02 6.74 -12.08
N THR A 116 -7.68 6.91 -13.35
CA THR A 116 -6.98 5.90 -14.14
C THR A 116 -5.73 6.48 -14.78
N LEU A 117 -4.73 5.63 -15.06
CA LEU A 117 -3.51 6.03 -15.75
C LEU A 117 -3.82 6.60 -17.15
N ASP A 118 -4.84 6.06 -17.82
CA ASP A 118 -5.31 6.59 -19.11
C ASP A 118 -5.82 8.03 -18.94
N GLU A 119 -6.62 8.34 -17.92
CA GLU A 119 -7.07 9.71 -17.64
C GLU A 119 -5.88 10.65 -17.32
N TRP A 120 -4.85 10.18 -16.60
CA TRP A 120 -3.66 10.97 -16.30
C TRP A 120 -2.88 11.34 -17.56
N HIS A 121 -2.66 10.38 -18.47
CA HIS A 121 -1.98 10.61 -19.75
C HIS A 121 -2.81 11.49 -20.69
N GLU A 122 -4.10 11.21 -20.84
CA GLU A 122 -5.01 11.97 -21.71
C GLU A 122 -5.11 13.43 -21.27
N ALA A 123 -5.21 13.69 -19.96
CA ALA A 123 -5.24 15.05 -19.43
C ALA A 123 -3.96 15.82 -19.80
N HIS A 124 -2.79 15.22 -19.66
CA HIS A 124 -1.53 15.84 -20.08
C HIS A 124 -1.54 16.17 -21.58
N GLU A 125 -1.86 15.18 -22.43
CA GLU A 125 -1.83 15.31 -23.89
C GLU A 125 -2.77 16.40 -24.41
N VAL A 126 -3.99 16.49 -23.85
CA VAL A 126 -4.97 17.50 -24.24
C VAL A 126 -4.58 18.88 -23.72
N LEU A 127 -4.19 18.99 -22.45
CA LEU A 127 -3.88 20.28 -21.83
C LEU A 127 -2.64 20.92 -22.43
N ILE A 128 -1.58 20.15 -22.69
CA ILE A 128 -0.32 20.72 -23.21
C ILE A 128 -0.46 21.32 -24.62
N GLN A 129 -1.52 20.95 -25.35
CA GLN A 129 -1.85 21.49 -26.66
C GLN A 129 -2.94 22.59 -26.63
N HIS A 130 -3.59 22.79 -25.48
CA HIS A 130 -4.73 23.69 -25.37
C HIS A 130 -4.29 25.17 -25.48
N PRO A 131 -4.93 26.00 -26.34
CA PRO A 131 -4.47 27.38 -26.57
C PRO A 131 -4.32 28.24 -25.31
N ALA A 132 -5.27 28.15 -24.37
CA ALA A 132 -5.19 28.89 -23.11
C ALA A 132 -4.04 28.41 -22.18
N VAL A 133 -3.71 27.12 -22.22
CA VAL A 133 -2.58 26.55 -21.46
C VAL A 133 -1.27 27.03 -22.07
N VAL A 134 -1.14 26.96 -23.40
CA VAL A 134 0.03 27.48 -24.13
C VAL A 134 0.21 28.97 -23.89
N GLU A 135 -0.87 29.75 -23.88
CA GLU A 135 -0.84 31.19 -23.56
C GLU A 135 -0.33 31.44 -22.14
N ALA A 136 -0.86 30.74 -21.13
CA ALA A 136 -0.42 30.87 -19.74
C ALA A 136 1.06 30.49 -19.55
N LEU A 137 1.49 29.37 -20.14
CA LEU A 137 2.90 28.95 -20.12
C LEU A 137 3.82 29.96 -20.82
N THR A 138 3.40 30.46 -21.99
CA THR A 138 4.16 31.48 -22.73
C THR A 138 4.26 32.78 -21.96
N GLY A 139 3.18 33.20 -21.28
CA GLY A 139 3.17 34.36 -20.39
C GLY A 139 4.18 34.25 -19.25
N ARG A 140 4.53 33.03 -18.85
CA ARG A 140 5.56 32.71 -17.86
C ARG A 140 6.94 32.40 -18.48
N GLY A 141 7.11 32.65 -19.78
CA GLY A 141 8.36 32.43 -20.51
C GLY A 141 8.65 30.97 -20.87
N ILE A 142 7.69 30.06 -20.68
CA ILE A 142 7.82 28.64 -21.00
C ILE A 142 7.29 28.40 -22.40
N THR A 143 8.21 28.25 -23.35
CA THR A 143 7.89 28.08 -24.79
C THR A 143 8.29 26.72 -25.35
N ASP A 144 9.20 26.00 -24.67
CA ASP A 144 9.54 24.61 -24.99
C ASP A 144 8.66 23.66 -24.16
N LEU A 145 7.55 23.25 -24.76
CA LEU A 145 6.53 22.43 -24.11
C LEU A 145 6.99 20.97 -23.89
N ASP A 146 8.01 20.49 -24.59
CA ASP A 146 8.60 19.15 -24.39
C ASP A 146 9.25 19.01 -23.01
N LEU A 147 9.51 20.14 -22.32
CA LEU A 147 10.05 20.16 -20.96
C LEU A 147 8.96 20.11 -19.88
N VAL A 148 7.69 20.33 -20.25
CA VAL A 148 6.59 20.47 -19.30
C VAL A 148 6.02 19.10 -18.94
N LEU A 149 5.71 18.90 -17.67
CA LEU A 149 4.84 17.84 -17.19
C LEU A 149 3.60 18.50 -16.59
N ILE A 150 2.42 18.03 -16.99
CA ILE A 150 1.15 18.42 -16.37
C ILE A 150 0.68 17.16 -15.63
N ASP A 151 0.73 17.20 -14.31
CA ASP A 151 0.48 16.08 -13.42
C ASP A 151 -0.91 16.23 -12.81
N THR A 152 -1.82 15.28 -13.07
CA THR A 152 -3.24 15.41 -12.71
C THR A 152 -3.55 14.67 -11.41
N TRP A 153 -4.19 15.37 -10.47
CA TRP A 153 -4.51 14.92 -9.11
C TRP A 153 -6.03 14.89 -8.88
N ALA A 154 -6.45 14.02 -7.96
CA ALA A 154 -7.83 13.90 -7.51
C ALA A 154 -8.25 15.05 -6.60
N TYR A 155 -9.58 15.24 -6.46
CA TYR A 155 -10.18 16.22 -5.58
C TYR A 155 -10.89 15.59 -4.38
N GLY A 156 -10.86 16.28 -3.25
CA GLY A 156 -11.91 16.18 -2.24
C GLY A 156 -13.09 17.08 -2.58
N HIS A 157 -14.33 16.60 -2.39
CA HIS A 157 -15.53 17.31 -2.83
C HIS A 157 -15.59 18.77 -2.35
N SER A 158 -15.23 18.99 -1.09
CA SER A 158 -15.26 20.30 -0.42
C SER A 158 -14.28 21.31 -0.99
N LEU A 159 -13.30 20.86 -1.77
CA LEU A 159 -12.23 21.69 -2.36
C LEU A 159 -12.42 21.89 -3.87
N ILE A 160 -13.45 21.28 -4.47
CA ILE A 160 -13.84 21.51 -5.86
C ILE A 160 -14.34 22.96 -6.04
N PRO A 161 -13.89 23.68 -7.08
CA PRO A 161 -14.37 25.03 -7.35
C PRO A 161 -15.90 25.12 -7.47
N GLN A 162 -16.45 26.26 -7.04
CA GLN A 162 -17.90 26.48 -7.08
C GLN A 162 -18.44 26.42 -8.51
N GLY A 163 -19.52 25.67 -8.70
CA GLY A 163 -20.15 25.43 -10.01
C GLY A 163 -19.63 24.19 -10.73
N LEU A 164 -18.53 23.58 -10.24
CA LEU A 164 -17.95 22.36 -10.83
C LEU A 164 -18.22 21.10 -9.99
N GLN A 165 -18.95 21.21 -8.87
CA GLN A 165 -19.15 20.10 -7.92
C GLN A 165 -19.91 18.89 -8.48
N ASP A 166 -20.68 19.08 -9.55
CA ASP A 166 -21.43 17.99 -10.21
C ASP A 166 -20.61 17.34 -11.35
N ARG A 167 -19.38 17.83 -11.61
CA ARG A 167 -18.47 17.31 -12.64
C ARG A 167 -17.48 16.30 -12.03
N ARG A 168 -16.90 15.46 -12.87
CA ARG A 168 -15.73 14.62 -12.53
C ARG A 168 -14.47 15.40 -12.90
N VAL A 169 -13.81 16.01 -11.92
CA VAL A 169 -12.73 16.97 -12.10
C VAL A 169 -11.38 16.45 -11.63
N GLY A 170 -10.34 16.79 -12.36
CA GLY A 170 -8.94 16.70 -11.94
C GLY A 170 -8.35 18.09 -11.72
N TRP A 171 -7.44 18.19 -10.77
CA TRP A 171 -6.62 19.38 -10.51
C TRP A 171 -5.20 19.11 -10.99
N THR A 172 -4.54 20.04 -11.67
CA THR A 172 -3.19 19.77 -12.18
C THR A 172 -2.10 20.56 -11.49
N ASP A 173 -0.96 19.91 -11.29
CA ASP A 173 0.32 20.58 -11.11
C ASP A 173 1.06 20.71 -12.43
N VAL A 174 1.74 21.83 -12.59
CA VAL A 174 2.56 22.09 -13.76
C VAL A 174 4.01 22.10 -13.31
N TRP A 175 4.81 21.27 -13.95
CA TRP A 175 6.23 21.13 -13.68
C TRP A 175 7.04 21.36 -14.95
N ARG A 176 8.29 21.80 -14.79
CA ARG A 176 9.22 22.02 -15.88
C ARG A 176 10.56 21.33 -15.62
N ARG A 177 11.02 20.57 -16.60
CA ARG A 177 12.40 20.06 -16.63
C ARG A 177 13.37 21.17 -16.97
N SER A 178 14.54 21.16 -16.33
CA SER A 178 15.65 22.05 -16.71
C SER A 178 16.24 21.67 -18.07
N VAL A 179 16.27 20.37 -18.37
CA VAL A 179 16.79 19.78 -19.61
C VAL A 179 15.96 18.57 -20.04
N ARG A 180 15.99 18.20 -21.33
CA ARG A 180 15.29 17.01 -21.83
C ARG A 180 15.82 15.75 -21.12
N GLY A 181 14.92 14.97 -20.53
CA GLY A 181 15.25 13.77 -19.76
C GLY A 181 15.75 14.02 -18.34
N GLY A 182 15.80 15.28 -17.88
CA GLY A 182 16.08 15.62 -16.49
C GLY A 182 14.87 15.42 -15.57
N ASN A 183 15.04 15.75 -14.29
CA ASN A 183 14.02 15.59 -13.26
C ASN A 183 12.75 16.43 -13.60
N PRO A 184 11.58 15.79 -13.81
CA PRO A 184 10.33 16.51 -14.04
C PRO A 184 9.91 17.36 -12.85
N TYR A 185 10.16 16.92 -11.62
CA TYR A 185 9.69 17.57 -10.39
C TYR A 185 10.67 18.62 -9.86
N ALA A 186 11.73 18.97 -10.62
CA ALA A 186 12.74 19.93 -10.19
C ALA A 186 12.18 21.36 -10.07
N ASN A 187 11.38 21.78 -11.06
CA ASN A 187 10.91 23.18 -11.15
C ASN A 187 9.38 23.22 -11.20
N PRO A 188 8.69 23.37 -10.06
CA PRO A 188 7.25 23.62 -10.06
C PRO A 188 6.94 24.98 -10.70
N VAL A 189 5.93 25.04 -11.55
CA VAL A 189 5.39 26.27 -12.16
C VAL A 189 4.27 26.79 -11.25
N MET A 190 4.66 27.22 -10.04
CA MET A 190 3.76 27.53 -8.93
C MET A 190 2.61 28.48 -9.28
N GLY A 191 1.44 28.24 -8.69
CA GLY A 191 0.24 29.05 -8.86
C GLY A 191 -0.40 28.96 -10.25
N LEU A 192 0.12 28.13 -11.16
CA LEU A 192 -0.55 27.78 -12.41
C LEU A 192 -1.13 26.37 -12.28
N HIS A 193 -2.45 26.29 -12.24
CA HIS A 193 -3.18 25.04 -12.19
C HIS A 193 -4.30 25.04 -13.22
N PHE A 194 -4.60 23.86 -13.74
CA PHE A 194 -5.71 23.63 -14.63
C PHE A 194 -6.72 22.73 -13.93
N VAL A 195 -7.99 23.08 -14.06
CA VAL A 195 -9.11 22.23 -13.65
C VAL A 195 -9.66 21.60 -14.92
N VAL A 196 -9.61 20.29 -15.00
CA VAL A 196 -10.01 19.51 -16.18
C VAL A 196 -11.19 18.61 -15.84
N ASP A 197 -12.16 18.51 -16.73
CA ASP A 197 -13.20 17.48 -16.65
C ASP A 197 -12.62 16.16 -17.18
N LEU A 198 -12.52 15.14 -16.35
CA LEU A 198 -11.89 13.86 -16.70
C LEU A 198 -12.76 12.99 -17.60
N ASN A 199 -14.07 13.26 -17.70
CA ASN A 199 -14.94 12.54 -18.61
C ASN A 199 -14.78 13.03 -20.05
N THR A 200 -14.71 14.34 -20.24
CA THR A 200 -14.70 15.01 -21.55
C THR A 200 -13.31 15.49 -21.98
N MET A 201 -12.35 15.51 -21.05
CA MET A 201 -11.03 16.16 -21.17
C MET A 201 -11.13 17.66 -21.50
N GLU A 202 -12.23 18.30 -21.10
CA GLU A 202 -12.45 19.73 -21.24
C GLU A 202 -11.65 20.51 -20.20
N LEU A 203 -10.88 21.53 -20.62
CA LEU A 203 -10.33 22.52 -19.71
C LEU A 203 -11.47 23.40 -19.17
N LEU A 204 -11.77 23.28 -17.87
CA LEU A 204 -12.86 24.00 -17.21
C LEU A 204 -12.41 25.35 -16.67
N GLN A 205 -11.20 25.42 -16.12
CA GLN A 205 -10.68 26.62 -15.47
C GLN A 205 -9.15 26.66 -15.53
N VAL A 206 -8.62 27.87 -15.72
CA VAL A 206 -7.21 28.19 -15.51
C VAL A 206 -7.10 28.99 -14.21
N GLU A 207 -6.46 28.41 -13.20
CA GLU A 207 -6.04 29.12 -12.00
C GLU A 207 -4.62 29.64 -12.24
N ASP A 208 -4.45 30.96 -12.44
CA ASP A 208 -3.14 31.58 -12.65
C ASP A 208 -2.91 32.69 -11.63
N ASN A 209 -2.25 32.33 -10.53
CA ASN A 209 -1.76 33.23 -9.50
C ASN A 209 -0.25 33.36 -9.68
N PRO A 210 0.28 34.56 -10.03
CA PRO A 210 1.71 34.75 -10.27
C PRO A 210 2.52 34.40 -9.00
N PRO A 211 3.49 33.48 -9.09
CA PRO A 211 4.29 33.09 -7.93
C PRO A 211 5.43 34.07 -7.66
N PRO A 212 6.14 33.89 -6.53
CA PRO A 212 7.50 34.40 -6.34
C PRO A 212 8.42 34.17 -7.55
N ALA A 213 9.41 35.04 -7.74
CA ALA A 213 10.47 34.79 -8.72
C ALA A 213 11.27 33.54 -8.32
N GLN A 214 11.19 32.49 -9.15
CA GLN A 214 11.86 31.21 -8.91
C GLN A 214 13.38 31.37 -8.95
N ALA A 215 14.07 30.80 -7.95
CA ALA A 215 15.52 30.72 -7.93
C ALA A 215 16.01 29.54 -8.78
N PRO A 216 17.29 29.55 -9.21
CA PRO A 216 17.94 28.35 -9.70
C PRO A 216 17.93 27.27 -8.61
N VAL A 217 17.52 26.05 -8.97
CA VAL A 217 17.52 24.88 -8.08
C VAL A 217 18.45 23.81 -8.63
N MET A 218 19.14 23.11 -7.74
CA MET A 218 19.91 21.90 -8.05
C MET A 218 19.03 20.65 -7.92
N GLY A 219 17.97 20.60 -8.73
CA GLY A 219 16.97 19.54 -8.71
C GLY A 219 17.31 18.25 -9.47
N GLU A 220 18.54 18.08 -9.98
CA GLU A 220 18.90 16.92 -10.82
C GLU A 220 19.53 15.79 -9.99
N TYR A 221 19.15 14.54 -10.28
CA TYR A 221 19.69 13.34 -9.62
C TYR A 221 20.43 12.38 -10.56
N LEU A 222 20.26 12.53 -11.88
CA LEU A 222 20.98 11.72 -12.85
C LEU A 222 22.47 12.09 -12.82
N PRO A 223 23.41 11.13 -12.66
CA PRO A 223 24.82 11.46 -12.50
C PRO A 223 25.42 12.34 -13.60
N SER A 224 24.93 12.21 -14.84
CA SER A 224 25.34 13.02 -15.99
C SER A 224 24.85 14.49 -15.95
N LEU A 225 23.84 14.79 -15.12
CA LEU A 225 23.21 16.10 -15.00
C LEU A 225 23.61 16.84 -13.71
N VAL A 226 24.26 16.16 -12.75
CA VAL A 226 24.74 16.78 -11.52
C VAL A 226 26.14 17.38 -11.72
N PRO A 227 26.32 18.72 -11.64
CA PRO A 227 27.59 19.38 -11.88
C PRO A 227 28.70 18.90 -10.93
N GLY A 228 29.80 18.43 -11.51
CA GLY A 228 30.98 18.03 -10.74
C GLY A 228 30.82 16.72 -9.94
N LEU A 229 29.71 16.00 -10.10
CA LEU A 229 29.50 14.73 -9.41
C LEU A 229 30.53 13.71 -9.87
N GLN A 230 31.21 13.09 -8.90
CA GLN A 230 32.03 11.90 -9.10
C GLN A 230 31.44 10.75 -8.31
N GLN A 231 31.16 9.64 -8.98
CA GLN A 231 30.68 8.45 -8.31
C GLN A 231 31.78 7.85 -7.42
N ARG A 232 31.36 7.24 -6.31
CA ARG A 232 32.27 6.54 -5.38
C ARG A 232 32.92 5.36 -6.10
N THR A 233 34.21 5.15 -5.85
CA THR A 233 35.01 4.07 -6.46
C THR A 233 35.45 3.00 -5.46
N ASP A 234 35.11 3.17 -4.19
CA ASP A 234 35.50 2.32 -3.07
C ASP A 234 34.43 1.30 -2.64
N VAL A 235 33.26 1.29 -3.31
CA VAL A 235 32.19 0.31 -3.08
C VAL A 235 32.59 -1.04 -3.71
N ARG A 236 32.95 -2.00 -2.87
CA ARG A 236 33.27 -3.37 -3.31
C ARG A 236 31.99 -4.19 -3.53
N PRO A 237 31.97 -5.14 -4.48
CA PRO A 237 30.85 -6.05 -4.67
C PRO A 237 30.50 -6.83 -3.39
N LEU A 238 29.20 -6.98 -3.11
CA LEU A 238 28.64 -7.87 -2.09
C LEU A 238 27.73 -8.87 -2.81
N GLU A 239 28.14 -10.13 -2.84
CA GLU A 239 27.41 -11.20 -3.52
C GLU A 239 26.66 -12.08 -2.50
N ILE A 240 25.38 -12.32 -2.77
CA ILE A 240 24.51 -13.22 -1.99
C ILE A 240 24.11 -14.35 -2.94
N THR A 241 24.45 -15.59 -2.60
CA THR A 241 24.19 -16.77 -3.43
C THR A 241 23.65 -17.93 -2.60
N GLN A 242 22.82 -18.78 -3.19
CA GLN A 242 22.40 -20.05 -2.59
C GLN A 242 22.78 -21.20 -3.52
N PRO A 243 23.96 -21.83 -3.34
CA PRO A 243 24.48 -22.82 -4.30
C PRO A 243 23.64 -24.09 -4.41
N GLU A 244 22.81 -24.38 -3.41
CA GLU A 244 21.89 -25.52 -3.39
C GLU A 244 20.44 -25.11 -3.73
N GLY A 245 20.24 -23.86 -4.16
CA GLY A 245 18.93 -23.26 -4.43
C GLY A 245 18.23 -22.70 -3.19
N VAL A 246 16.99 -22.28 -3.38
CA VAL A 246 16.12 -21.71 -2.35
C VAL A 246 15.49 -22.80 -1.46
N SER A 247 15.10 -22.42 -0.24
CA SER A 247 14.48 -23.29 0.76
C SER A 247 12.95 -23.15 0.82
N PHE A 248 12.37 -22.35 -0.07
CA PHE A 248 10.92 -22.24 -0.26
C PHE A 248 10.48 -22.98 -1.52
N ALA A 249 9.20 -23.33 -1.58
CA ALA A 249 8.55 -23.87 -2.75
C ALA A 249 7.37 -22.98 -3.14
N LEU A 250 7.22 -22.75 -4.45
CA LEU A 250 6.07 -22.06 -5.04
C LEU A 250 5.31 -23.06 -5.93
N ASP A 251 4.04 -23.33 -5.62
CA ASP A 251 3.12 -24.12 -6.45
C ASP A 251 1.95 -23.23 -6.89
N GLY A 252 2.03 -22.74 -8.14
CA GLY A 252 1.14 -21.69 -8.61
C GLY A 252 1.32 -20.44 -7.75
N HIS A 253 0.28 -20.11 -6.99
CA HIS A 253 0.30 -18.98 -6.04
C HIS A 253 0.56 -19.42 -4.58
N GLU A 254 0.72 -20.72 -4.30
CA GLU A 254 1.01 -21.19 -2.93
C GLU A 254 2.51 -21.12 -2.61
N LEU A 255 2.87 -20.32 -1.62
CA LEU A 255 4.22 -20.23 -1.10
C LEU A 255 4.34 -21.04 0.20
N ARG A 256 5.33 -21.94 0.26
CA ARG A 256 5.67 -22.73 1.46
C ARG A 256 7.13 -22.54 1.83
N TRP A 257 7.39 -22.20 3.09
CA TRP A 257 8.75 -21.96 3.59
C TRP A 257 8.83 -22.15 5.11
N GLN A 258 9.77 -22.95 5.61
CA GLN A 258 10.06 -23.08 7.05
C GLN A 258 8.80 -23.16 7.94
N LYS A 259 7.89 -24.10 7.63
CA LYS A 259 6.57 -24.32 8.23
C LYS A 259 5.49 -23.27 7.91
N TRP A 260 5.83 -22.12 7.35
CA TRP A 260 4.85 -21.21 6.79
C TRP A 260 4.23 -21.77 5.51
N SER A 261 2.95 -21.49 5.33
CA SER A 261 2.22 -21.63 4.08
C SER A 261 1.32 -20.41 3.90
N MET A 262 1.24 -19.89 2.68
CA MET A 262 0.39 -18.75 2.31
C MET A 262 0.09 -18.78 0.81
N ARG A 263 -0.88 -17.99 0.37
CA ARG A 263 -1.21 -17.84 -1.05
C ARG A 263 -1.12 -16.39 -1.50
N LEU A 264 -0.43 -16.15 -2.60
CA LEU A 264 -0.16 -14.82 -3.16
C LEU A 264 -1.29 -14.40 -4.11
N GLY A 265 -2.00 -13.33 -3.75
CA GLY A 265 -2.99 -12.66 -4.58
C GLY A 265 -2.46 -11.33 -5.13
N PHE A 266 -3.14 -10.80 -6.13
CA PHE A 266 -2.86 -9.48 -6.68
C PHE A 266 -4.13 -8.86 -7.26
N ASN A 267 -4.38 -7.58 -7.01
CA ASN A 267 -5.48 -6.84 -7.64
C ASN A 267 -5.11 -5.38 -7.94
N HIS A 268 -5.98 -4.70 -8.70
CA HIS A 268 -5.76 -3.33 -9.18
C HIS A 268 -5.53 -2.29 -8.07
N ARG A 269 -6.17 -2.48 -6.91
CA ARG A 269 -6.24 -1.47 -5.85
C ARG A 269 -5.17 -1.68 -4.78
N GLU A 270 -5.12 -2.86 -4.19
CA GLU A 270 -4.21 -3.16 -3.08
C GLU A 270 -2.80 -3.53 -3.56
N GLY A 271 -2.66 -3.94 -4.82
CA GLY A 271 -1.46 -4.62 -5.29
C GLY A 271 -1.38 -6.02 -4.68
N LEU A 272 -0.29 -6.32 -3.97
CA LEU A 272 -0.07 -7.61 -3.30
C LEU A 272 -1.08 -7.88 -2.19
N VAL A 273 -1.66 -9.08 -2.19
CA VAL A 273 -2.49 -9.61 -1.10
C VAL A 273 -1.93 -10.97 -0.66
N ILE A 274 -1.87 -11.22 0.65
CA ILE A 274 -1.40 -12.51 1.19
C ILE A 274 -2.57 -13.20 1.88
N HIS A 275 -2.98 -14.35 1.35
CA HIS A 275 -4.09 -15.15 1.86
C HIS A 275 -3.62 -16.38 2.61
N ARG A 276 -4.52 -16.93 3.44
CA ARG A 276 -4.38 -18.25 4.07
C ARG A 276 -3.03 -18.45 4.77
N VAL A 277 -2.63 -17.45 5.54
CA VAL A 277 -1.37 -17.46 6.29
C VAL A 277 -1.50 -18.48 7.42
N ALA A 278 -0.68 -19.51 7.37
CA ALA A 278 -0.66 -20.57 8.36
C ALA A 278 0.77 -20.98 8.71
N TYR A 279 0.97 -21.44 9.94
CA TYR A 279 2.22 -21.99 10.44
C TYR A 279 2.00 -23.44 10.88
N ASP A 280 2.69 -24.38 10.24
CA ASP A 280 2.57 -25.82 10.50
C ASP A 280 1.10 -26.32 10.40
N GLY A 281 0.41 -25.86 9.36
CA GLY A 281 -1.01 -26.17 9.11
C GLY A 281 -2.00 -25.45 10.03
N ARG A 282 -1.54 -24.62 10.97
CA ARG A 282 -2.39 -23.87 11.89
C ARG A 282 -2.62 -22.45 11.39
N PRO A 283 -3.89 -21.99 11.24
CA PRO A 283 -4.17 -20.68 10.67
C PRO A 283 -3.74 -19.54 11.60
N VAL A 284 -3.28 -18.45 10.98
CA VAL A 284 -2.85 -17.21 11.65
C VAL A 284 -3.69 -16.04 11.13
N ALA A 285 -3.80 -15.89 9.80
CA ALA A 285 -4.61 -14.87 9.16
C ALA A 285 -5.26 -15.42 7.89
N HIS A 286 -6.52 -15.06 7.66
CA HIS A 286 -7.20 -15.34 6.41
C HIS A 286 -6.62 -14.51 5.27
N ARG A 287 -6.32 -13.23 5.55
CA ARG A 287 -5.91 -12.24 4.55
C ARG A 287 -5.13 -11.09 5.17
N MET A 288 -4.07 -10.64 4.51
CA MET A 288 -3.28 -9.45 4.85
C MET A 288 -3.01 -8.61 3.61
N SER A 289 -3.24 -7.30 3.69
CA SER A 289 -3.02 -6.36 2.58
C SER A 289 -2.92 -4.91 3.07
N PHE A 290 -2.68 -3.98 2.14
CA PHE A 290 -2.96 -2.55 2.33
C PHE A 290 -4.29 -2.20 1.72
N ALA A 291 -5.17 -1.59 2.50
CA ALA A 291 -6.54 -1.29 2.08
C ALA A 291 -6.80 0.20 1.86
N GLU A 292 -5.98 1.09 2.42
CA GLU A 292 -5.95 2.51 2.05
C GLU A 292 -4.59 3.16 2.32
N MET A 293 -4.29 4.28 1.67
CA MET A 293 -3.16 5.15 1.99
C MET A 293 -3.56 6.62 1.85
N VAL A 294 -3.53 7.38 2.96
CA VAL A 294 -3.94 8.80 2.99
C VAL A 294 -2.71 9.69 3.18
N VAL A 295 -2.49 10.63 2.27
CA VAL A 295 -1.29 11.49 2.26
C VAL A 295 -1.66 12.98 2.29
N PRO A 296 -1.98 13.56 3.47
CA PRO A 296 -2.32 14.97 3.57
C PRO A 296 -1.07 15.86 3.72
N TYR A 297 -0.98 16.90 2.90
CA TYR A 297 0.01 17.97 3.04
C TYR A 297 -0.43 19.02 4.07
N ARG A 298 0.54 19.65 4.74
CA ARG A 298 0.34 20.57 5.88
C ARG A 298 0.64 22.03 5.55
N ASP A 299 0.33 22.42 4.32
CA ASP A 299 0.61 23.74 3.78
C ASP A 299 -0.70 24.40 3.30
N PRO A 300 -1.05 25.59 3.83
CA PRO A 300 -2.32 26.26 3.52
C PRO A 300 -2.29 27.06 2.20
N SER A 301 -1.17 27.07 1.48
CA SER A 301 -1.04 27.84 0.24
C SER A 301 -1.92 27.29 -0.89
N PRO A 302 -2.23 28.11 -1.91
CA PRO A 302 -3.00 27.68 -3.08
C PRO A 302 -2.45 26.41 -3.75
N ASP A 303 -1.13 26.23 -3.77
CA ASP A 303 -0.43 25.08 -4.37
C ASP A 303 -0.52 23.77 -3.56
N HIS A 304 -0.98 23.80 -2.30
CA HIS A 304 -0.91 22.63 -1.42
C HIS A 304 -2.17 22.31 -0.63
N HIS A 305 -3.05 23.28 -0.36
CA HIS A 305 -4.21 23.08 0.53
C HIS A 305 -5.20 22.00 0.05
N ARG A 306 -5.10 21.58 -1.22
CA ARG A 306 -5.92 20.52 -1.83
C ARG A 306 -5.30 19.14 -1.79
N ARG A 307 -4.00 19.04 -1.50
CA ARG A 307 -3.27 17.77 -1.55
C ARG A 307 -3.62 16.91 -0.34
N THR A 308 -4.56 16.00 -0.57
CA THR A 308 -4.79 14.85 0.29
C THR A 308 -5.12 13.68 -0.62
N ALA A 309 -4.09 12.95 -1.02
CA ALA A 309 -4.26 11.79 -1.88
C ALA A 309 -4.73 10.59 -1.05
N PHE A 310 -5.64 9.81 -1.63
CA PHE A 310 -5.98 8.46 -1.19
C PHE A 310 -5.34 7.50 -2.20
N ASP A 311 -4.02 7.30 -2.13
CA ASP A 311 -3.25 6.65 -3.19
C ASP A 311 -3.80 5.27 -3.59
N ILE A 312 -4.34 4.52 -2.64
CA ILE A 312 -5.00 3.23 -2.91
C ILE A 312 -6.41 3.46 -3.47
N GLY A 313 -7.23 4.30 -2.84
CA GLY A 313 -8.63 4.48 -3.23
C GLY A 313 -8.89 5.35 -4.46
N GLU A 314 -8.00 6.26 -4.80
CA GLU A 314 -8.10 7.18 -5.94
C GLU A 314 -7.31 6.68 -7.16
N TRP A 315 -6.27 5.86 -7.00
CA TRP A 315 -5.43 5.38 -8.10
C TRP A 315 -5.26 3.86 -8.15
N GLY A 316 -4.95 3.24 -7.01
CA GLY A 316 -4.76 1.80 -6.87
C GLY A 316 -3.30 1.38 -7.04
N LEU A 317 -2.68 0.88 -5.96
CA LEU A 317 -1.27 0.45 -5.94
C LEU A 317 -0.97 -0.67 -6.93
N GLY A 318 -1.96 -1.50 -7.26
CA GLY A 318 -1.81 -2.52 -8.29
C GLY A 318 -1.50 -1.91 -9.64
N PHE A 319 -2.29 -0.93 -10.08
CA PHE A 319 -2.03 -0.19 -11.32
C PHE A 319 -0.70 0.58 -11.27
N MET A 320 -0.31 1.06 -10.08
CA MET A 320 0.92 1.82 -9.85
C MET A 320 2.16 0.94 -9.61
N THR A 321 2.03 -0.39 -9.69
CA THR A 321 3.13 -1.33 -9.47
C THR A 321 4.10 -1.32 -10.65
N THR A 322 5.39 -1.31 -10.37
CA THR A 322 6.45 -1.33 -11.38
C THR A 322 7.15 -2.69 -11.44
N SER A 323 7.62 -3.07 -12.64
CA SER A 323 8.36 -4.32 -12.84
C SER A 323 9.72 -4.30 -12.14
N LEU A 324 9.97 -5.30 -11.31
CA LEU A 324 11.22 -5.44 -10.56
C LEU A 324 12.33 -6.08 -11.40
N LYS A 325 13.57 -5.63 -11.21
CA LYS A 325 14.76 -6.14 -11.91
C LYS A 325 15.74 -6.84 -10.97
N LEU A 326 16.18 -8.02 -11.39
CA LEU A 326 17.18 -8.81 -10.68
C LEU A 326 18.49 -8.04 -10.51
N GLY A 327 19.02 -8.03 -9.28
CA GLY A 327 20.27 -7.34 -8.94
C GLY A 327 20.15 -5.83 -8.78
N CYS A 328 18.99 -5.24 -9.05
CA CYS A 328 18.69 -3.83 -8.78
C CYS A 328 17.71 -3.70 -7.62
N ASP A 329 16.49 -4.22 -7.79
CA ASP A 329 15.40 -4.08 -6.81
C ASP A 329 15.41 -5.21 -5.77
N CYS A 330 15.84 -6.40 -6.18
CA CYS A 330 16.02 -7.56 -5.33
C CYS A 330 17.38 -8.22 -5.57
N LEU A 331 18.07 -8.59 -4.48
CA LEU A 331 19.42 -9.16 -4.50
C LEU A 331 19.44 -10.54 -3.84
N GLY A 332 20.13 -11.50 -4.46
CA GLY A 332 20.21 -12.88 -4.00
C GLY A 332 19.62 -13.85 -5.02
N GLU A 333 19.15 -15.01 -4.56
CA GLU A 333 18.41 -15.95 -5.38
C GLU A 333 16.92 -15.58 -5.35
N ILE A 334 16.44 -14.98 -6.43
CA ILE A 334 15.09 -14.41 -6.50
C ILE A 334 14.17 -15.28 -7.35
N THR A 335 12.95 -15.50 -6.87
CA THR A 335 11.82 -15.98 -7.68
C THR A 335 10.84 -14.83 -7.87
N TYR A 336 10.47 -14.55 -9.12
CA TYR A 336 9.49 -13.52 -9.43
C TYR A 336 8.12 -14.13 -9.73
N VAL A 337 7.07 -13.37 -9.41
CA VAL A 337 5.68 -13.68 -9.80
C VAL A 337 5.11 -12.48 -10.55
N ASP A 338 4.60 -12.74 -11.75
CA ASP A 338 3.94 -11.74 -12.57
C ASP A 338 2.54 -11.42 -12.04
N ALA A 339 2.04 -10.23 -12.36
CA ALA A 339 0.66 -9.86 -12.14
C ALA A 339 -0.05 -9.55 -13.46
N VAL A 340 -1.33 -9.89 -13.56
CA VAL A 340 -2.18 -9.51 -14.70
C VAL A 340 -3.24 -8.52 -14.21
N LEU A 341 -3.35 -7.39 -14.90
CA LEU A 341 -4.37 -6.35 -14.69
C LEU A 341 -5.04 -6.04 -16.03
N HIS A 342 -5.83 -4.96 -16.10
CA HIS A 342 -6.53 -4.52 -17.30
C HIS A 342 -6.39 -3.01 -17.53
N ASP A 343 -6.49 -2.57 -18.79
CA ASP A 343 -6.61 -1.16 -19.15
C ASP A 343 -8.07 -0.66 -19.02
N THR A 344 -8.35 0.62 -19.30
CA THR A 344 -9.71 1.16 -19.20
C THR A 344 -10.68 0.64 -20.24
N ARG A 345 -10.21 -0.11 -21.25
CA ARG A 345 -11.05 -0.82 -22.22
C ARG A 345 -11.38 -2.23 -21.75
N GLY A 346 -10.79 -2.70 -20.64
CA GLY A 346 -10.95 -4.06 -20.13
C GLY A 346 -10.03 -5.07 -20.81
N GLU A 347 -8.99 -4.61 -21.52
CA GLU A 347 -7.99 -5.48 -22.14
C GLU A 347 -6.86 -5.78 -21.14
N PRO A 348 -6.47 -7.05 -20.97
CA PRO A 348 -5.47 -7.41 -19.97
C PRO A 348 -4.05 -7.04 -20.40
N TYR A 349 -3.23 -6.64 -19.42
CA TYR A 349 -1.79 -6.50 -19.57
C TYR A 349 -1.06 -7.14 -18.39
N THR A 350 0.20 -7.52 -18.61
CA THR A 350 1.04 -8.16 -17.61
C THR A 350 2.04 -7.17 -17.05
N ILE A 351 2.15 -7.12 -15.73
CA ILE A 351 3.28 -6.53 -15.02
C ILE A 351 4.26 -7.66 -14.77
N GLU A 352 5.31 -7.73 -15.58
CA GLU A 352 6.39 -8.71 -15.41
C GLU A 352 7.09 -8.45 -14.07
N ASN A 353 7.43 -9.51 -13.34
CA ASN A 353 8.15 -9.42 -12.06
C ASN A 353 7.48 -8.51 -11.03
N ALA A 354 6.15 -8.52 -10.94
CA ALA A 354 5.39 -7.67 -10.02
C ALA A 354 5.69 -7.96 -8.55
N ILE A 355 5.88 -9.24 -8.20
CA ILE A 355 6.21 -9.68 -6.84
C ILE A 355 7.59 -10.34 -6.85
N CYS A 356 8.39 -9.98 -5.86
CA CYS A 356 9.70 -10.57 -5.61
C CYS A 356 9.64 -11.46 -4.37
N LEU A 357 10.15 -12.69 -4.51
CA LEU A 357 10.22 -13.71 -3.49
C LEU A 357 11.66 -14.14 -3.28
N HIS A 358 12.14 -14.03 -2.04
CA HIS A 358 13.45 -14.54 -1.65
C HIS A 358 13.51 -14.77 -0.15
N GLU A 359 14.58 -15.43 0.29
CA GLU A 359 14.88 -15.58 1.71
C GLU A 359 16.23 -14.95 2.04
N GLU A 360 16.31 -14.28 3.18
CA GLU A 360 17.49 -13.53 3.61
C GLU A 360 17.98 -14.01 4.97
N ASP A 361 19.28 -13.91 5.20
CA ASP A 361 19.84 -14.00 6.55
C ASP A 361 19.43 -12.79 7.38
N ASP A 362 19.08 -13.02 8.65
CA ASP A 362 18.67 -11.99 9.60
C ASP A 362 19.47 -12.11 10.91
N GLY A 363 20.75 -12.47 10.81
CA GLY A 363 21.63 -12.56 11.96
C GLY A 363 21.32 -13.74 12.89
N VAL A 364 21.29 -13.49 14.20
CA VAL A 364 21.13 -14.53 15.24
C VAL A 364 19.66 -14.66 15.61
N LEU A 365 19.12 -15.88 15.52
CA LEU A 365 17.75 -16.21 15.93
C LEU A 365 17.65 -16.38 17.45
N TRP A 366 18.50 -17.25 18.00
CA TRP A 366 18.68 -17.38 19.44
C TRP A 366 20.08 -17.88 19.77
N LYS A 367 20.57 -17.50 20.95
CA LYS A 367 21.87 -17.93 21.48
C LYS A 367 21.80 -18.09 22.99
N HIS A 368 22.42 -19.14 23.50
CA HIS A 368 22.67 -19.31 24.93
C HIS A 368 24.07 -19.86 25.14
N VAL A 369 24.72 -19.46 26.24
CA VAL A 369 26.02 -19.99 26.65
C VAL A 369 25.85 -20.49 28.08
N ASP A 370 25.86 -21.80 28.22
CA ASP A 370 25.83 -22.48 29.51
C ASP A 370 27.26 -22.84 29.95
N GLU A 371 27.50 -22.86 31.25
CA GLU A 371 28.81 -23.20 31.81
C GLU A 371 29.22 -24.65 31.49
N GLN A 372 28.27 -25.59 31.46
CA GLN A 372 28.53 -27.01 31.27
C GLN A 372 28.25 -27.48 29.84
N ALA A 373 27.13 -27.03 29.25
CA ALA A 373 26.68 -27.42 27.92
C ALA A 373 27.33 -26.60 26.79
N GLY A 374 28.04 -25.50 27.11
CA GLY A 374 28.70 -24.65 26.12
C GLY A 374 27.74 -23.72 25.38
N ALA A 375 28.14 -23.30 24.17
CA ALA A 375 27.42 -22.31 23.40
C ALA A 375 26.49 -22.95 22.36
N GLU A 376 25.18 -22.67 22.46
CA GLU A 376 24.21 -22.98 21.42
C GLU A 376 23.85 -21.71 20.65
N VAL A 377 23.89 -21.77 19.32
CA VAL A 377 23.54 -20.65 18.43
C VAL A 377 22.70 -21.15 17.27
N ARG A 378 21.63 -20.42 16.92
CA ARG A 378 20.89 -20.57 15.67
C ARG A 378 20.88 -19.24 14.92
N ARG A 379 21.06 -19.30 13.60
CA ARG A 379 20.94 -18.12 12.73
C ARG A 379 19.49 -17.96 12.28
N SER A 380 19.07 -16.71 12.13
CA SER A 380 17.74 -16.36 11.66
C SER A 380 17.75 -16.30 10.14
N ARG A 381 16.68 -16.83 9.53
CA ARG A 381 16.31 -16.53 8.15
C ARG A 381 14.89 -15.99 8.14
N ARG A 382 14.59 -15.18 7.14
CA ARG A 382 13.24 -14.66 6.88
C ARG A 382 12.87 -14.82 5.41
N MET A 383 11.63 -15.23 5.14
CA MET A 383 11.04 -15.15 3.81
C MET A 383 10.58 -13.72 3.57
N VAL A 384 10.89 -13.16 2.41
CA VAL A 384 10.50 -11.82 1.98
C VAL A 384 9.56 -11.93 0.79
N VAL A 385 8.39 -11.31 0.90
CA VAL A 385 7.40 -11.17 -0.17
C VAL A 385 7.21 -9.66 -0.39
N SER A 386 7.64 -9.15 -1.54
CA SER A 386 7.64 -7.71 -1.80
C SER A 386 7.07 -7.31 -3.14
N PHE A 387 6.55 -6.09 -3.21
CA PHE A 387 6.17 -5.39 -4.44
C PHE A 387 6.46 -3.89 -4.27
N HIS A 388 6.76 -3.19 -5.37
CA HIS A 388 7.07 -1.76 -5.35
C HIS A 388 6.06 -0.99 -6.21
N ALA A 389 5.56 0.13 -5.68
CA ALA A 389 4.64 1.01 -6.39
C ALA A 389 5.24 2.42 -6.53
N THR A 390 5.04 3.05 -7.69
CA THR A 390 5.41 4.44 -7.96
C THR A 390 4.14 5.27 -8.08
N VAL A 391 3.89 6.14 -7.12
CA VAL A 391 2.74 7.05 -7.11
C VAL A 391 3.19 8.47 -7.39
N ALA A 392 3.05 8.86 -8.66
CA ALA A 392 3.54 10.12 -9.21
C ALA A 392 5.04 10.34 -8.88
N ASN A 393 5.31 11.13 -7.84
CA ASN A 393 6.65 11.52 -7.40
C ASN A 393 7.24 10.60 -6.31
N TYR A 394 6.44 9.77 -5.63
CA TYR A 394 6.90 8.89 -4.55
C TYR A 394 7.02 7.44 -4.99
N GLU A 395 7.92 6.69 -4.35
CA GLU A 395 7.92 5.24 -4.39
C GLU A 395 7.71 4.61 -3.01
N TYR A 396 6.91 3.55 -2.98
CA TYR A 396 6.61 2.76 -1.80
C TYR A 396 7.05 1.31 -2.04
N LEU A 397 8.13 0.90 -1.36
CA LEU A 397 8.65 -0.46 -1.45
C LEU A 397 8.13 -1.24 -0.25
N THR A 398 7.30 -2.24 -0.51
CA THR A 398 6.59 -2.99 0.53
C THR A 398 7.23 -4.35 0.74
N TYR A 399 7.48 -4.72 1.98
CA TYR A 399 8.05 -6.01 2.35
C TYR A 399 7.22 -6.67 3.46
N TRP A 400 6.60 -7.79 3.13
CA TRP A 400 6.06 -8.72 4.13
C TRP A 400 7.12 -9.78 4.43
N ARG A 401 7.51 -9.88 5.70
CA ARG A 401 8.57 -10.79 6.16
C ARG A 401 8.04 -11.80 7.16
N PHE A 402 8.37 -13.07 6.93
CA PHE A 402 7.97 -14.18 7.78
C PHE A 402 9.22 -14.83 8.38
N TYR A 403 9.23 -15.02 9.69
CA TYR A 403 10.40 -15.45 10.45
C TYR A 403 10.25 -16.87 10.98
N GLN A 404 11.37 -17.55 11.22
CA GLN A 404 11.38 -18.92 11.75
C GLN A 404 10.80 -19.04 13.18
N ASP A 405 10.79 -17.95 13.95
CA ASP A 405 10.18 -17.87 15.29
C ASP A 405 8.65 -17.67 15.27
N GLY A 406 8.04 -17.57 14.08
CA GLY A 406 6.63 -17.30 13.91
C GLY A 406 6.26 -15.82 13.83
N THR A 407 7.22 -14.89 13.89
CA THR A 407 6.95 -13.45 13.68
C THR A 407 6.56 -13.16 12.22
N ILE A 408 5.63 -12.21 12.05
CA ILE A 408 5.32 -11.57 10.76
C ILE A 408 5.66 -10.09 10.91
N GLN A 409 6.38 -9.51 9.95
CA GLN A 409 6.67 -8.09 9.89
C GLN A 409 6.14 -7.53 8.57
N CYS A 410 5.54 -6.35 8.62
CA CYS A 410 5.33 -5.51 7.44
C CYS A 410 6.27 -4.32 7.54
N GLU A 411 7.05 -4.08 6.49
CA GLU A 411 7.92 -2.89 6.34
C GLU A 411 7.56 -2.16 5.05
N VAL A 412 7.41 -0.85 5.13
CA VAL A 412 7.29 0.04 3.98
C VAL A 412 8.48 0.97 3.98
N ARG A 413 9.14 1.06 2.83
CA ARG A 413 10.21 2.03 2.56
C ARG A 413 9.64 3.10 1.64
N ALA A 414 9.52 4.33 2.16
CA ALA A 414 9.19 5.47 1.33
C ALA A 414 10.49 6.08 0.78
N THR A 415 10.53 6.35 -0.52
CA THR A 415 11.62 7.02 -1.24
C THR A 415 11.02 7.87 -2.36
N GLY A 416 11.86 8.44 -3.21
CA GLY A 416 11.42 9.18 -4.38
C GLY A 416 11.64 10.66 -4.23
N ILE A 417 10.79 11.47 -4.83
CA ILE A 417 11.01 12.91 -4.97
C ILE A 417 9.94 13.63 -4.17
N MET A 418 10.36 14.53 -3.27
CA MET A 418 9.42 15.39 -2.56
C MET A 418 8.80 16.43 -3.50
N VAL A 419 7.55 16.80 -3.23
CA VAL A 419 6.96 18.02 -3.80
C VAL A 419 7.66 19.22 -3.18
N THR A 420 8.10 20.18 -4.00
CA THR A 420 8.74 21.43 -3.54
C THR A 420 7.98 22.66 -3.98
N SER A 421 8.34 23.81 -3.40
CA SER A 421 7.82 25.12 -3.77
C SER A 421 8.87 26.19 -3.53
N ALA A 422 8.83 27.25 -4.33
CA ALA A 422 9.66 28.43 -4.14
C ALA A 422 9.11 29.35 -3.05
N TYR A 423 9.98 30.13 -2.42
CA TYR A 423 9.63 31.23 -1.53
C TYR A 423 10.46 32.49 -1.86
N GLU A 424 10.02 33.67 -1.42
CA GLU A 424 10.76 34.93 -1.63
C GLU A 424 11.85 35.12 -0.57
N ASP A 425 11.54 35.85 0.49
CA ASP A 425 12.52 36.26 1.50
C ASP A 425 12.49 35.35 2.74
N THR A 426 11.29 35.07 3.25
CA THR A 426 11.11 34.32 4.50
C THR A 426 10.58 32.93 4.19
N PRO A 427 11.28 31.86 4.59
CA PRO A 427 10.80 30.50 4.37
C PRO A 427 9.54 30.24 5.22
N PRO A 428 8.56 29.52 4.69
CA PRO A 428 7.36 29.20 5.45
C PRO A 428 7.64 28.27 6.64
N ALA A 429 6.89 28.45 7.74
CA ALA A 429 7.05 27.65 8.96
C ALA A 429 6.44 26.23 8.86
N TYR A 430 5.73 25.93 7.77
CA TYR A 430 5.06 24.66 7.51
C TYR A 430 5.86 23.75 6.55
N GLY A 431 7.16 24.02 6.38
CA GLY A 431 8.06 23.21 5.58
C GLY A 431 9.52 23.47 5.93
N THR A 432 10.42 22.76 5.25
CA THR A 432 11.87 22.90 5.42
C THR A 432 12.49 23.42 4.13
N VAL A 433 13.42 24.36 4.25
CA VAL A 433 14.24 24.81 3.11
C VAL A 433 15.18 23.67 2.70
N VAL A 434 15.11 23.27 1.44
CA VAL A 434 15.90 22.15 0.89
C VAL A 434 16.86 22.57 -0.22
N ASP A 435 16.65 23.74 -0.81
CA ASP A 435 17.51 24.33 -1.85
C ASP A 435 17.38 25.87 -1.83
N GLU A 436 18.09 26.55 -2.73
CA GLU A 436 18.03 28.01 -2.88
C GLU A 436 16.58 28.47 -3.08
N ARG A 437 16.07 29.24 -2.10
CA ARG A 437 14.69 29.76 -2.10
C ARG A 437 13.63 28.70 -2.41
N THR A 438 13.88 27.46 -2.01
CA THR A 438 13.02 26.30 -2.25
C THR A 438 12.80 25.54 -0.96
N TYR A 439 11.54 25.25 -0.66
CA TYR A 439 11.14 24.49 0.52
C TYR A 439 10.26 23.31 0.14
N ALA A 440 10.22 22.32 1.01
CA ALA A 440 9.31 21.19 0.92
C ALA A 440 8.32 21.22 2.10
N PRO A 441 7.00 21.17 1.85
CA PRO A 441 5.99 21.21 2.90
C PRO A 441 5.99 19.94 3.75
N ILE A 442 5.70 20.11 5.04
CA ILE A 442 5.43 19.00 5.96
C ILE A 442 4.20 18.24 5.46
N HIS A 443 4.23 16.92 5.52
CA HIS A 443 3.11 16.05 5.17
C HIS A 443 3.17 14.76 5.98
N GLN A 444 2.13 13.94 5.86
CA GLN A 444 2.06 12.66 6.55
C GLN A 444 1.66 11.57 5.56
N HIS A 445 2.17 10.37 5.75
CA HIS A 445 1.72 9.18 5.03
C HIS A 445 1.05 8.26 6.04
N PHE A 446 -0.23 7.95 5.84
CA PHE A 446 -0.97 6.98 6.65
C PHE A 446 -1.32 5.78 5.79
N VAL A 447 -0.72 4.64 6.06
CA VAL A 447 -1.05 3.35 5.43
C VAL A 447 -2.01 2.60 6.35
N VAL A 448 -3.07 2.04 5.79
CA VAL A 448 -4.05 1.21 6.52
C VAL A 448 -3.86 -0.25 6.12
N ALA A 449 -3.25 -1.03 6.98
CA ALA A 449 -3.14 -2.47 6.80
C ALA A 449 -4.43 -3.17 7.23
N ARG A 450 -5.03 -3.98 6.35
CA ARG A 450 -6.15 -4.86 6.67
C ARG A 450 -5.61 -6.23 7.04
N LEU A 451 -5.82 -6.62 8.29
CA LEU A 451 -5.36 -7.86 8.90
C LEU A 451 -6.59 -8.66 9.31
N ASP A 452 -7.05 -9.51 8.39
CA ASP A 452 -8.19 -10.41 8.61
C ASP A 452 -7.70 -11.68 9.31
N MET A 453 -7.90 -11.74 10.63
CA MET A 453 -7.20 -12.68 11.51
C MET A 453 -7.99 -13.98 11.69
N GLU A 454 -7.28 -15.11 11.74
CA GLU A 454 -7.87 -16.44 11.99
C GLU A 454 -6.94 -17.26 12.90
N VAL A 455 -6.56 -16.70 14.04
CA VAL A 455 -5.63 -17.35 14.96
C VAL A 455 -6.23 -18.66 15.46
N ASP A 456 -5.67 -19.80 15.02
CA ASP A 456 -6.14 -21.15 15.35
C ASP A 456 -7.64 -21.41 15.06
N GLY A 457 -8.24 -20.61 14.17
CA GLY A 457 -9.64 -20.70 13.75
C GLY A 457 -10.31 -19.32 13.66
N PRO A 458 -11.55 -19.26 13.16
CA PRO A 458 -12.26 -18.00 12.88
C PRO A 458 -12.89 -17.35 14.12
N GLU A 459 -12.99 -18.04 15.24
CA GLU A 459 -13.55 -17.48 16.48
C GLU A 459 -12.42 -16.82 17.29
N ASN A 460 -12.28 -15.52 17.15
CA ASN A 460 -11.21 -14.73 17.72
C ASN A 460 -11.77 -13.58 18.58
N THR A 461 -10.96 -13.10 19.51
CA THR A 461 -11.26 -11.91 20.33
C THR A 461 -10.04 -11.01 20.33
N VAL A 462 -10.24 -9.70 20.16
CA VAL A 462 -9.18 -8.72 20.40
C VAL A 462 -9.12 -8.39 21.89
N VAL A 463 -7.92 -8.45 22.46
CA VAL A 463 -7.64 -8.13 23.87
C VAL A 463 -6.66 -6.97 23.93
N VAL A 464 -7.02 -5.94 24.69
CA VAL A 464 -6.12 -4.83 25.03
C VAL A 464 -5.44 -5.17 26.36
N THR A 465 -4.12 -5.09 26.38
CA THR A 465 -3.30 -5.29 27.58
C THR A 465 -2.48 -4.05 27.88
N GLU A 466 -2.52 -3.59 29.13
CA GLU A 466 -1.77 -2.45 29.65
C GLU A 466 -0.95 -2.85 30.87
N SER A 467 0.20 -2.18 31.06
CA SER A 467 1.08 -2.37 32.19
C SER A 467 0.80 -1.32 33.27
N GLU A 468 0.84 -1.74 34.53
CA GLU A 468 0.56 -0.91 35.70
C GLU A 468 1.62 -1.16 36.77
N ALA A 469 2.36 -0.12 37.16
CA ALA A 469 3.23 -0.17 38.33
C ALA A 469 2.38 -0.06 39.59
N LEU A 470 2.51 -1.02 40.51
CA LEU A 470 1.76 -1.02 41.76
C LEU A 470 2.40 -0.06 42.77
N PRO A 471 1.60 0.59 43.65
CA PRO A 471 2.12 1.48 44.67
C PRO A 471 3.02 0.74 45.66
N VAL A 472 3.88 1.51 46.36
CA VAL A 472 4.63 1.00 47.51
C VAL A 472 3.62 0.62 48.61
N SER A 473 3.78 -0.57 49.16
CA SER A 473 2.94 -1.11 50.23
C SER A 473 3.74 -2.09 51.10
N ASP A 474 3.16 -2.61 52.17
CA ASP A 474 3.81 -3.65 52.98
C ASP A 474 4.15 -4.91 52.16
N ASP A 475 3.31 -5.26 51.17
CA ASP A 475 3.52 -6.38 50.24
C ASP A 475 4.42 -6.03 49.03
N ASN A 476 4.67 -4.73 48.79
CA ASN A 476 5.54 -4.20 47.73
C ASN A 476 6.43 -3.06 48.30
N PRO A 477 7.28 -3.33 49.31
CA PRO A 477 7.92 -2.29 50.12
C PRO A 477 8.92 -1.42 49.35
N TYR A 478 9.32 -1.88 48.15
CA TYR A 478 10.27 -1.18 47.28
C TYR A 478 9.64 -0.69 45.98
N GLY A 479 8.33 -0.86 45.77
CA GLY A 479 7.65 -0.35 44.57
C GLY A 479 8.07 -1.03 43.26
N LEU A 480 8.56 -2.28 43.31
CA LEU A 480 9.11 -2.98 42.15
C LEU A 480 8.05 -3.71 41.32
N ALA A 481 6.89 -3.99 41.90
CA ALA A 481 5.86 -4.79 41.25
C ALA A 481 5.21 -4.03 40.08
N VAL A 482 5.21 -4.68 38.92
CA VAL A 482 4.43 -4.29 37.74
C VAL A 482 3.50 -5.44 37.38
N VAL A 483 2.24 -5.12 37.10
CA VAL A 483 1.23 -6.08 36.66
C VAL A 483 0.74 -5.71 35.26
N THR A 484 0.04 -6.65 34.63
CA THR A 484 -0.70 -6.35 33.40
C THR A 484 -2.20 -6.45 33.66
N ARG A 485 -2.95 -5.52 33.09
CA ARG A 485 -4.41 -5.51 33.07
C ARG A 485 -4.86 -5.78 31.65
N SER A 486 -5.76 -6.73 31.47
CA SER A 486 -6.27 -7.10 30.15
C SER A 486 -7.79 -7.05 30.14
N ARG A 487 -8.34 -6.55 29.04
CA ARG A 487 -9.79 -6.56 28.76
C ARG A 487 -10.04 -6.98 27.32
N ALA A 488 -11.15 -7.67 27.09
CA ALA A 488 -11.62 -7.88 25.73
C ALA A 488 -12.09 -6.54 25.14
N VAL A 489 -12.05 -6.45 23.81
CA VAL A 489 -12.81 -5.47 23.05
C VAL A 489 -14.13 -6.15 22.74
N GLU A 490 -15.22 -5.69 23.35
CA GLU A 490 -16.50 -6.41 23.32
C GLU A 490 -17.35 -6.02 22.12
N THR A 491 -17.27 -4.75 21.70
CA THR A 491 -18.02 -4.23 20.56
C THR A 491 -17.14 -3.34 19.68
N GLU A 492 -17.65 -3.09 18.48
CA GLU A 492 -17.06 -2.23 17.47
C GLU A 492 -16.75 -0.81 17.96
N SER A 493 -17.64 -0.17 18.72
CA SER A 493 -17.36 1.16 19.28
C SER A 493 -16.17 1.18 20.25
N GLU A 494 -15.91 0.10 20.99
CA GLU A 494 -14.70 -0.08 21.80
C GLU A 494 -13.46 -0.40 20.97
N GLY A 495 -13.65 -0.82 19.72
CA GLY A 495 -12.62 -1.21 18.76
C GLY A 495 -11.84 -0.04 18.16
N ARG A 496 -12.10 1.21 18.58
CA ARG A 496 -11.36 2.41 18.18
C ARG A 496 -10.24 2.68 19.19
N LEU A 497 -9.03 2.26 18.85
CA LEU A 497 -7.97 2.06 19.83
C LEU A 497 -6.73 2.89 19.52
N ASP A 498 -6.27 3.62 20.55
CA ASP A 498 -5.04 4.40 20.51
C ASP A 498 -3.89 3.68 21.20
N VAL A 499 -2.68 3.90 20.69
CA VAL A 499 -1.44 3.49 21.37
C VAL A 499 -1.22 4.33 22.63
N ASP A 500 -0.63 3.75 23.68
CA ASP A 500 -0.27 4.47 24.90
C ASP A 500 1.13 4.04 25.35
N PHE A 501 2.07 4.97 25.26
CA PHE A 501 3.46 4.76 25.66
C PHE A 501 3.60 4.64 27.18
N ALA A 502 2.79 5.34 27.96
CA ALA A 502 2.89 5.34 29.42
C ALA A 502 2.50 3.98 30.01
N THR A 503 1.48 3.34 29.43
CA THR A 503 1.00 2.01 29.86
C THR A 503 1.58 0.85 29.04
N GLN A 504 2.40 1.15 28.01
CA GLN A 504 2.89 0.17 27.04
C GLN A 504 1.73 -0.67 26.46
N ARG A 505 0.64 0.01 26.11
CA ARG A 505 -0.59 -0.62 25.64
C ARG A 505 -0.32 -1.49 24.42
N SER A 506 -0.93 -2.67 24.42
CA SER A 506 -0.78 -3.63 23.33
C SER A 506 -2.07 -4.35 22.98
N PHE A 507 -2.13 -4.83 21.74
CA PHE A 507 -3.31 -5.43 21.13
C PHE A 507 -2.99 -6.87 20.76
N LYS A 508 -3.85 -7.81 21.16
CA LYS A 508 -3.67 -9.24 20.87
C LYS A 508 -4.94 -9.78 20.24
N VAL A 509 -4.82 -10.51 19.14
CA VAL A 509 -5.90 -11.38 18.67
C VAL A 509 -5.69 -12.75 19.28
N VAL A 510 -6.69 -13.24 20.00
CA VAL A 510 -6.61 -14.51 20.71
C VAL A 510 -7.76 -15.43 20.36
N ASN A 511 -7.49 -16.72 20.38
CA ASN A 511 -8.50 -17.76 20.38
C ASN A 511 -8.70 -18.29 21.80
N ARG A 512 -9.82 -17.91 22.41
CA ARG A 512 -10.10 -18.19 23.83
C ARG A 512 -10.53 -19.64 24.08
N THR A 513 -11.03 -20.33 23.05
CA THR A 513 -11.51 -21.72 23.14
C THR A 513 -10.38 -22.73 22.91
N LYS A 514 -9.20 -22.26 22.47
CA LYS A 514 -8.00 -23.07 22.19
C LYS A 514 -6.83 -22.66 23.09
N PRO A 515 -6.81 -23.05 24.38
CA PRO A 515 -5.66 -22.78 25.23
C PRO A 515 -4.44 -23.60 24.79
N ASN A 516 -3.26 -23.06 25.01
CA ASN A 516 -2.02 -23.82 24.93
C ASN A 516 -1.83 -24.72 26.16
N ARG A 517 -0.74 -25.50 26.20
CA ARG A 517 -0.43 -26.41 27.32
C ARG A 517 -0.29 -25.72 28.68
N LEU A 518 -0.04 -24.40 28.69
CA LEU A 518 0.12 -23.58 29.90
C LEU A 518 -1.20 -22.95 30.35
N GLY A 519 -2.32 -23.20 29.66
CA GLY A 519 -3.63 -22.68 30.00
C GLY A 519 -3.89 -21.25 29.51
N THR A 520 -3.01 -20.66 28.70
CA THR A 520 -3.24 -19.33 28.12
C THR A 520 -3.85 -19.44 26.72
N ALA A 521 -4.75 -18.52 26.40
CA ALA A 521 -5.34 -18.41 25.06
C ALA A 521 -4.23 -18.19 24.03
N ARG A 522 -4.28 -18.94 22.92
CA ARG A 522 -3.32 -18.82 21.83
C ARG A 522 -3.57 -17.51 21.09
N GLY A 523 -2.51 -16.77 20.78
CA GLY A 523 -2.68 -15.43 20.22
C GLY A 523 -1.52 -14.95 19.37
N TYR A 524 -1.80 -13.90 18.59
CA TYR A 524 -0.81 -13.04 17.97
C TYR A 524 -0.97 -11.62 18.49
N LYS A 525 0.14 -10.97 18.84
CA LYS A 525 0.21 -9.61 19.38
C LYS A 525 0.66 -8.67 18.28
N LEU A 526 -0.10 -7.61 18.04
CA LEU A 526 0.32 -6.47 17.24
C LEU A 526 1.28 -5.59 18.04
N TYR A 527 2.42 -5.31 17.42
CA TYR A 527 3.37 -4.28 17.81
C TYR A 527 3.20 -3.12 16.82
N PRO A 528 2.39 -2.10 17.19
CA PRO A 528 2.03 -0.99 16.31
C PRO A 528 3.16 0.04 16.24
N ASN A 529 4.34 -0.40 15.82
CA ASN A 529 5.44 0.50 15.52
C ASN A 529 4.99 1.47 14.42
N SER A 530 5.57 2.68 14.39
CA SER A 530 5.19 3.71 13.40
C SER A 530 3.70 4.15 13.43
N ALA A 531 2.98 3.91 14.53
CA ALA A 531 1.70 4.57 14.78
C ALA A 531 1.92 6.07 15.06
N LEU A 532 1.14 6.94 14.43
CA LEU A 532 1.27 8.40 14.59
C LEU A 532 -0.11 9.10 14.54
N PRO A 533 -0.24 10.28 15.18
CA PRO A 533 -1.51 11.02 15.16
C PRO A 533 -1.71 11.79 13.84
N ALA A 534 -2.97 12.05 13.49
CA ALA A 534 -3.37 12.82 12.31
C ALA A 534 -2.90 14.29 12.29
N MET A 535 -2.44 14.86 13.41
CA MET A 535 -1.95 16.26 13.55
C MET A 535 -2.78 17.32 12.80
N ALA A 536 -4.11 17.28 12.91
CA ALA A 536 -5.02 18.26 12.33
C ALA A 536 -6.30 18.39 13.15
N SER A 537 -7.00 19.53 13.01
CA SER A 537 -8.35 19.70 13.59
C SER A 537 -9.30 18.66 13.00
N ALA A 538 -10.16 18.06 13.84
CA ALA A 538 -11.22 17.17 13.37
C ALA A 538 -12.16 17.86 12.36
N ASP A 539 -12.31 19.18 12.44
CA ASP A 539 -13.16 19.97 11.53
C ASP A 539 -12.51 20.25 10.16
N ALA A 540 -11.26 19.85 9.95
CA ALA A 540 -10.58 20.10 8.67
C ALA A 540 -11.30 19.36 7.52
N PRO A 541 -11.48 19.96 6.33
CA PRO A 541 -12.23 19.34 5.24
C PRO A 541 -11.71 17.95 4.83
N PHE A 542 -10.39 17.76 4.78
CA PHE A 542 -9.80 16.46 4.45
C PHE A 542 -10.09 15.40 5.54
N ARG A 543 -10.24 15.81 6.81
CA ARG A 543 -10.53 14.90 7.93
C ARG A 543 -11.93 14.32 7.84
N GLN A 544 -12.88 15.06 7.27
CA GLN A 544 -14.25 14.57 7.06
C GLN A 544 -14.32 13.35 6.14
N ARG A 545 -13.35 13.21 5.23
CA ARG A 545 -13.22 12.09 4.27
C ARG A 545 -12.15 11.07 4.62
N ALA A 546 -11.37 11.31 5.68
CA ALA A 546 -10.26 10.47 6.13
C ALA A 546 -10.34 10.21 7.65
N GLN A 547 -11.52 9.94 8.19
CA GLN A 547 -11.66 9.69 9.63
C GLN A 547 -11.03 8.34 10.02
N VAL A 548 -10.74 7.46 9.06
CA VAL A 548 -9.95 6.24 9.26
C VAL A 548 -8.62 6.51 10.00
N ILE A 549 -7.98 7.67 9.81
CA ILE A 549 -6.69 7.99 10.43
C ILE A 549 -6.82 8.54 11.86
N ASP A 550 -8.04 8.59 12.41
CA ASP A 550 -8.32 9.09 13.78
C ASP A 550 -7.68 8.20 14.84
N HIS A 551 -7.62 6.90 14.58
CA HIS A 551 -7.11 5.91 15.50
C HIS A 551 -6.09 4.99 14.81
N PRO A 552 -4.95 4.69 15.47
CA PRO A 552 -3.95 3.75 14.96
C PRO A 552 -4.43 2.31 14.80
N VAL A 553 -5.46 1.89 15.54
CA VAL A 553 -5.99 0.53 15.49
C VAL A 553 -7.51 0.57 15.50
N TRP A 554 -8.11 -0.11 14.54
CA TRP A 554 -9.55 -0.37 14.50
C TRP A 554 -9.82 -1.87 14.54
N VAL A 555 -10.94 -2.26 15.15
CA VAL A 555 -11.44 -3.63 15.15
C VAL A 555 -12.86 -3.63 14.62
N SER A 556 -13.15 -4.42 13.59
CA SER A 556 -14.51 -4.66 13.11
C SER A 556 -14.84 -6.14 13.09
N ARG A 557 -16.12 -6.47 13.09
CA ARG A 557 -16.57 -7.80 12.74
C ARG A 557 -16.38 -7.98 11.24
N TYR A 558 -15.95 -9.15 10.80
CA TYR A 558 -15.84 -9.45 9.38
C TYR A 558 -17.18 -9.33 8.66
N ASP A 559 -17.15 -8.67 7.52
CA ASP A 559 -18.20 -8.62 6.50
C ASP A 559 -17.53 -8.70 5.12
N GLU A 560 -18.17 -9.38 4.17
CA GLU A 560 -17.60 -9.61 2.84
C GLU A 560 -17.51 -8.34 1.99
N GLU A 561 -18.39 -7.35 2.23
CA GLU A 561 -18.43 -6.09 1.47
C GLU A 561 -17.61 -4.97 2.14
N GLU A 562 -17.20 -5.13 3.41
CA GLU A 562 -16.38 -4.17 4.15
C GLU A 562 -14.88 -4.30 3.83
N ARG A 563 -14.49 -3.82 2.64
CA ARG A 563 -13.13 -3.99 2.09
C ARG A 563 -12.27 -2.73 2.20
N TRP A 564 -12.88 -1.56 2.00
CA TRP A 564 -12.18 -0.27 1.83
C TRP A 564 -12.41 0.66 3.02
N PRO A 565 -11.40 0.89 3.89
CA PRO A 565 -11.61 1.52 5.19
C PRO A 565 -11.87 3.03 5.12
N SER A 566 -11.70 3.66 3.95
CA SER A 566 -12.16 5.03 3.66
C SER A 566 -13.38 5.09 2.71
N GLY A 567 -13.95 3.93 2.37
CA GLY A 567 -15.03 3.80 1.38
C GLY A 567 -14.54 3.32 0.01
N GLU A 568 -15.47 2.78 -0.78
CA GLU A 568 -15.16 2.23 -2.11
C GLU A 568 -14.84 3.32 -3.13
N PHE A 569 -15.49 4.48 -3.05
CA PHE A 569 -15.32 5.61 -3.97
C PHE A 569 -14.65 6.79 -3.25
N CYS A 570 -13.31 6.82 -3.27
CA CYS A 570 -12.55 7.88 -2.59
C CYS A 570 -12.46 9.16 -3.43
N ASN A 571 -12.39 9.06 -4.74
CA ASN A 571 -12.33 10.23 -5.62
C ASN A 571 -13.56 11.12 -5.42
N GLN A 572 -13.37 12.41 -5.12
CA GLN A 572 -14.45 13.38 -4.85
C GLN A 572 -15.50 12.97 -3.81
N SER A 573 -15.24 11.97 -2.97
CA SER A 573 -16.02 11.67 -1.77
C SER A 573 -16.21 12.91 -0.89
N ARG A 574 -17.41 13.01 -0.31
CA ARG A 574 -17.80 14.09 0.62
C ARG A 574 -17.45 13.78 2.07
N ARG A 575 -17.37 12.49 2.40
CA ARG A 575 -17.18 11.95 3.74
C ARG A 575 -16.47 10.61 3.68
N ASP A 576 -16.01 10.14 4.82
CA ASP A 576 -15.51 8.79 4.99
C ASP A 576 -16.70 7.83 5.03
N ALA A 577 -16.72 6.87 4.10
CA ALA A 577 -17.79 5.87 3.98
C ALA A 577 -17.33 4.45 4.37
N GLY A 578 -16.15 4.33 4.97
CA GLY A 578 -15.56 3.07 5.39
C GLY A 578 -15.70 2.81 6.89
N LEU A 579 -14.57 2.59 7.56
CA LEU A 579 -14.50 2.18 8.96
C LEU A 579 -15.37 3.01 9.92
N PRO A 580 -15.32 4.36 9.90
CA PRO A 580 -16.14 5.18 10.79
C PRO A 580 -17.65 4.96 10.64
N GLU A 581 -18.11 4.62 9.43
CA GLU A 581 -19.50 4.28 9.14
C GLU A 581 -19.83 2.87 9.67
N TRP A 582 -19.00 1.88 9.34
CA TRP A 582 -19.22 0.48 9.75
C TRP A 582 -19.28 0.35 11.27
N GLN A 583 -18.42 1.09 11.97
CA GLN A 583 -18.36 1.16 13.43
C GLN A 583 -19.63 1.71 14.09
N ARG A 584 -20.61 2.24 13.35
CA ARG A 584 -21.92 2.64 13.89
C ARG A 584 -22.86 1.46 14.11
N ALA A 585 -22.61 0.32 13.46
CA ALA A 585 -23.38 -0.90 13.68
C ALA A 585 -23.14 -1.49 15.08
N ASP A 586 -22.01 -1.15 15.71
CA ASP A 586 -21.61 -1.56 17.06
C ASP A 586 -21.75 -3.07 17.29
N ARG A 587 -21.33 -3.87 16.30
CA ARG A 587 -21.48 -5.33 16.33
C ARG A 587 -20.64 -5.94 17.46
N PRO A 588 -21.09 -7.05 18.07
CA PRO A 588 -20.30 -7.78 19.06
C PRO A 588 -19.06 -8.42 18.43
N LEU A 589 -17.95 -8.40 19.16
CA LEU A 589 -16.62 -8.84 18.68
C LEU A 589 -16.05 -10.07 19.41
N VAL A 590 -16.62 -10.46 20.54
CA VAL A 590 -16.09 -11.57 21.35
C VAL A 590 -16.36 -12.92 20.68
N ASP A 591 -15.29 -13.69 20.48
CA ASP A 591 -15.31 -15.03 19.88
C ASP A 591 -16.00 -15.04 18.51
N THR A 592 -15.70 -14.01 17.71
CA THR A 592 -16.22 -13.81 16.35
C THR A 592 -15.09 -13.74 15.32
N ASP A 593 -15.47 -13.72 14.04
CA ASP A 593 -14.54 -13.41 12.95
C ASP A 593 -14.22 -11.90 12.97
N VAL A 594 -12.97 -11.56 13.29
CA VAL A 594 -12.53 -10.17 13.52
C VAL A 594 -11.50 -9.73 12.50
N VAL A 595 -11.63 -8.47 12.06
CA VAL A 595 -10.65 -7.80 11.22
C VAL A 595 -9.97 -6.71 12.04
N LEU A 596 -8.64 -6.76 12.08
CA LEU A 596 -7.81 -5.67 12.58
C LEU A 596 -7.46 -4.74 11.43
N TRP A 597 -7.59 -3.44 11.65
CA TRP A 597 -7.15 -2.41 10.70
C TRP A 597 -6.11 -1.55 11.40
N HIS A 598 -4.87 -1.62 10.95
CA HIS A 598 -3.78 -0.90 11.57
C HIS A 598 -3.36 0.29 10.70
N VAL A 599 -3.47 1.49 11.27
CA VAL A 599 -3.01 2.74 10.67
C VAL A 599 -1.61 3.07 11.19
N PHE A 600 -0.65 3.16 10.30
CA PHE A 600 0.76 3.45 10.58
C PHE A 600 1.38 4.28 9.45
N GLY A 601 2.56 4.85 9.67
CA GLY A 601 3.29 5.50 8.59
C GLY A 601 4.27 6.55 9.07
N ILE A 602 4.39 7.65 8.31
CA ILE A 602 5.46 8.64 8.46
C ILE A 602 4.85 10.01 8.77
N HIS A 603 5.37 10.70 9.79
CA HIS A 603 5.26 12.15 9.90
C HIS A 603 6.49 12.78 9.25
N HIS A 604 6.36 13.22 8.00
CA HIS A 604 7.49 13.66 7.22
C HIS A 604 7.70 15.15 7.42
N VAL A 605 8.73 15.49 8.18
CA VAL A 605 9.35 16.81 8.22
C VAL A 605 10.55 16.76 7.29
N PRO A 606 10.45 17.28 6.05
CA PRO A 606 11.52 17.12 5.06
C PRO A 606 12.84 17.70 5.53
N ARG A 607 13.95 17.22 4.98
CA ARG A 607 15.30 17.71 5.24
C ARG A 607 16.03 17.99 3.92
N PRO A 608 17.09 18.82 3.92
CA PRO A 608 17.90 19.04 2.73
C PRO A 608 18.45 17.75 2.11
N GLU A 609 18.80 16.76 2.94
CA GLU A 609 19.29 15.46 2.48
C GLU A 609 18.28 14.65 1.68
N ASP A 610 17.00 15.02 1.76
CA ASP A 610 15.92 14.35 1.05
C ASP A 610 15.74 14.93 -0.39
N TRP A 611 16.47 16.00 -0.75
CA TRP A 611 16.46 16.64 -2.08
C TRP A 611 17.77 16.40 -2.84
N PRO A 612 17.73 16.12 -4.17
CA PRO A 612 16.56 16.05 -5.05
C PRO A 612 15.86 14.69 -5.12
N VAL A 613 16.43 13.67 -4.48
CA VAL A 613 15.81 12.35 -4.30
C VAL A 613 16.01 11.91 -2.86
N MET A 614 14.93 11.51 -2.23
CA MET A 614 14.85 11.12 -0.84
C MET A 614 15.57 9.79 -0.62
N PRO A 615 16.50 9.69 0.36
CA PRO A 615 16.94 8.40 0.85
C PRO A 615 15.77 7.71 1.55
N VAL A 616 15.75 6.38 1.51
CA VAL A 616 14.68 5.59 2.12
C VAL A 616 14.42 6.00 3.59
N ASP A 617 13.16 6.30 3.89
CA ASP A 617 12.61 6.30 5.25
C ASP A 617 11.79 5.03 5.49
N VAL A 618 11.94 4.42 6.67
CA VAL A 618 11.44 3.06 6.95
C VAL A 618 10.40 3.11 8.05
N VAL A 619 9.23 2.54 7.75
CA VAL A 619 8.16 2.31 8.73
C VAL A 619 7.74 0.86 8.73
N SER A 620 7.35 0.34 9.89
CA SER A 620 7.00 -1.07 10.01
C SER A 620 6.05 -1.32 11.16
N PHE A 621 5.45 -2.51 11.17
CA PHE A 621 4.78 -3.10 12.34
C PHE A 621 5.03 -4.61 12.37
N GLU A 622 4.77 -5.25 13.50
CA GLU A 622 4.98 -6.69 13.68
C GLU A 622 3.76 -7.37 14.30
N LEU A 623 3.49 -8.61 13.89
CA LEU A 623 2.62 -9.57 14.57
C LEU A 623 3.50 -10.67 15.15
N LYS A 624 3.49 -10.83 16.48
CA LYS A 624 4.27 -11.89 17.15
C LYS A 624 3.40 -12.92 17.85
N PRO A 625 3.76 -14.20 17.81
CA PRO A 625 3.05 -15.23 18.55
C PRO A 625 3.18 -14.98 20.06
N VAL A 626 2.06 -14.99 20.78
CA VAL A 626 1.99 -14.92 22.25
C VAL A 626 1.13 -16.07 22.74
N GLY A 627 1.81 -17.11 23.22
CA GLY A 627 1.14 -18.34 23.65
C GLY A 627 0.53 -19.14 22.48
N PHE A 628 0.74 -18.76 21.22
CA PHE A 628 0.32 -19.56 20.06
C PHE A 628 1.03 -20.93 20.03
N PHE A 629 2.31 -20.96 20.39
CA PHE A 629 3.10 -22.18 20.54
C PHE A 629 3.23 -22.56 22.02
N ASP A 630 3.48 -23.85 22.29
CA ASP A 630 3.70 -24.36 23.65
C ASP A 630 5.13 -24.09 24.18
N ARG A 631 6.03 -23.66 23.30
CA ARG A 631 7.44 -23.31 23.55
C ARG A 631 8.01 -22.55 22.36
N ASN A 632 9.27 -22.14 22.42
CA ASN A 632 9.97 -21.54 21.28
C ASN A 632 9.86 -22.46 20.03
N PRO A 633 9.23 -22.00 18.92
CA PRO A 633 9.01 -22.82 17.73
C PRO A 633 10.27 -22.99 16.88
N ALA A 634 11.35 -22.24 17.16
CA ALA A 634 12.61 -22.24 16.42
C ALA A 634 13.70 -23.16 17.03
N LEU A 635 13.34 -24.03 17.99
CA LEU A 635 14.30 -24.96 18.60
C LEU A 635 14.76 -26.07 17.64
N ASP A 636 14.00 -26.35 16.59
CA ASP A 636 14.32 -27.35 15.57
C ASP A 636 15.08 -26.79 14.37
N VAL A 637 15.30 -25.47 14.32
CA VAL A 637 16.25 -24.87 13.37
C VAL A 637 17.64 -25.44 13.66
N PRO A 638 18.39 -25.95 12.67
CA PRO A 638 19.71 -26.53 12.90
C PRO A 638 20.77 -25.45 13.16
N PRO A 639 21.87 -25.77 13.87
CA PRO A 639 23.02 -24.89 13.97
C PRO A 639 23.68 -24.68 12.59
N ALA A 640 24.48 -23.62 12.46
CA ALA A 640 25.21 -23.36 11.23
C ALA A 640 26.25 -24.48 10.97
N PRO A 641 26.34 -25.04 9.74
CA PRO A 641 27.30 -26.09 9.41
C PRO A 641 28.75 -25.66 9.69
N GLY A 642 29.50 -26.46 10.45
CA GLY A 642 30.95 -26.33 10.61
C GLY A 642 31.46 -25.09 11.36
N ALA A 643 30.59 -24.28 11.97
CA ALA A 643 30.97 -22.96 12.53
C ALA A 643 30.40 -22.64 13.92
N CYS A 644 29.76 -23.59 14.60
CA CYS A 644 29.35 -23.42 15.99
C CYS A 644 30.33 -24.14 16.92
N HIS A 645 30.76 -23.43 17.97
CA HIS A 645 31.85 -23.76 18.89
C HIS A 645 31.71 -25.12 19.57
#